data_AF-A0A7V5T853-F1
#
_entry.id   AF-A0A7V5T853-F1
#
_cell.length_a   1.000
_cell.length_b   1.000
_cell.length_c   1.000
_cell.angle_alpha   90.00
_cell.angle_beta   90.00
_cell.angle_gamma   90.00
#
_symmetry.space_group_name_H-M   'P 1'
#
loop_
_entity.id
_entity.type
_entity.pdbx_description
1 polymer ?
#
loop_
_entity_poly.entity_id
_entity_poly.type
_entity_poly.pdbx_seq_one_letter_code
_entity_poly.pdbx_strand_id
1 'polypeptide(L)'
;ELLIGDGRGGIADRREVVLEEPARAVAIGDVTGDGYVDIALAFGAPTRVVLLVGRGEGRFERASLLSLWDAADPIVLRIADLDRDGHGDLILAHGGGIVWARGTTAGFLEPMFLPVDSEPTGLVVEDFDLDGQADVGLSDAAGNVQLFLGTAGGGFVRRGTWFVGEATSALAVGHFDVDGYPDVAVALADRNQLLLLMGDGKGGFEEVFGMEVGDPVAAILAARVNRDALDDLLLGERRPGGWLIAVTDAARIVVTTTADTIREDGRVSLREAILAANGVPPNRDVVGQPRAPEVIAFDIPESERRDGVFTIEVDGALGPLPRLVDGGTTIDGTTQPGWSGSPIIVLSGRRAGLADGLVITSSLNVIAGLVIHGFEGSGVKIIVDPPESGTATGNIVRGCYIGTDPTGRQSIGNGLYGVLITRNRTQANLIGGTAPTDRNVISGNRSNGIELDFPTFGNLILGNYIGTTADGMGALPNGGAGVFISGARDNVIGGREPGAGNLISGNSGSGVQIVGVFGNQVQGNWIGVDATGGRALPNGGDGVTLIGGAHSNLIGGSTEAARNVISGNAQNGVRVADAFSNQIAGNIIGLDPTMTRAVPNGASGILVTAGARENLIGGLEPSSGNVIAGNSGDGITLARGASNTQIIANLIGTTDREGTSRLPNGGNGIAIFGAQGTAIGGATLAAANTIAYNARAGVLIADGEEVPSRGNRIWCNAFFANGGLGIDLGGDGVTPNDVGDADAGPNALMNFPVVRELKEVPGGVLLRGRVDTVNPMAAHVDVYVADPDPTGFGEGRRCVAHGIRPGPDGTFEVLLAGLSIRDSVTLTATDEAGNTSEFSRLAPPVDVTPPSVRVISPNGGEFVLAGTLLPIVWDSSDDAGILLHEVALSLDSGRTCSILLGRVSGDKRSFV
;
A
#
# COMPACT_ATOMS: atom_id res chain seq x y z
N GLU A 1 -12.29 -30.23 3.13
CA GLU A 1 -13.24 -29.57 2.21
C GLU A 1 -13.13 -28.06 2.40
N LEU A 2 -13.22 -27.29 1.32
CA LEU A 2 -13.33 -25.84 1.34
C LEU A 2 -14.79 -25.46 1.03
N LEU A 3 -15.44 -24.76 1.94
CA LEU A 3 -16.83 -24.29 1.80
C LEU A 3 -16.80 -22.79 1.49
N ILE A 4 -17.30 -22.40 0.32
CA ILE A 4 -17.28 -21.01 -0.13
C ILE A 4 -18.62 -20.38 0.22
N GLY A 5 -18.60 -19.34 1.05
CA GLY A 5 -19.80 -18.60 1.46
C GLY A 5 -20.44 -17.83 0.30
N ASP A 6 -21.76 -17.64 0.33
CA ASP A 6 -22.50 -16.83 -0.65
C ASP A 6 -22.59 -15.33 -0.27
N GLY A 7 -21.92 -14.94 0.82
CA GLY A 7 -21.98 -13.58 1.39
C GLY A 7 -23.32 -13.23 2.06
N ARG A 8 -24.27 -14.17 2.14
CA ARG A 8 -25.59 -14.04 2.80
C ARG A 8 -25.78 -15.05 3.93
N GLY A 9 -24.69 -15.69 4.36
CA GLY A 9 -24.69 -16.73 5.39
C GLY A 9 -24.99 -18.14 4.87
N GLY A 10 -25.11 -18.34 3.56
CA GLY A 10 -25.17 -19.64 2.90
C GLY A 10 -23.83 -20.09 2.32
N ILE A 11 -23.80 -21.30 1.75
CA ILE A 11 -22.65 -21.85 1.02
C ILE A 11 -22.98 -21.83 -0.47
N ALA A 12 -22.24 -21.04 -1.24
CA ALA A 12 -22.38 -20.94 -2.69
C ALA A 12 -21.73 -22.13 -3.43
N ASP A 13 -20.59 -22.61 -2.94
CA ASP A 13 -19.79 -23.64 -3.61
C ASP A 13 -19.05 -24.52 -2.60
N ARG A 14 -18.71 -25.75 -3.01
CA ARG A 14 -17.93 -26.70 -2.22
C ARG A 14 -16.80 -27.26 -3.08
N ARG A 15 -15.57 -27.14 -2.60
CA ARG A 15 -14.39 -27.67 -3.27
C ARG A 15 -13.67 -28.68 -2.40
N GLU A 16 -13.35 -29.83 -2.98
CA GLU A 16 -12.58 -30.86 -2.31
C GLU A 16 -11.11 -30.70 -2.68
N VAL A 17 -10.25 -30.53 -1.66
CA VAL A 17 -8.80 -30.54 -1.81
C VAL A 17 -8.32 -31.90 -1.32
N VAL A 18 -7.91 -32.76 -2.25
CA VAL A 18 -7.40 -34.10 -1.94
C VAL A 18 -5.99 -33.97 -1.39
N LEU A 19 -5.78 -34.40 -0.15
CA LEU A 19 -4.46 -34.43 0.48
C LEU A 19 -3.87 -35.84 0.35
N GLU A 20 -2.54 -35.92 0.18
CA GLU A 20 -1.82 -37.20 0.10
C GLU A 20 -1.88 -37.99 1.41
N GLU A 21 -2.00 -37.28 2.54
CA GLU A 21 -2.12 -37.83 3.88
C GLU A 21 -2.91 -36.87 4.79
N PRO A 22 -3.32 -37.28 6.00
CA PRO A 22 -4.04 -36.42 6.92
C PRO A 22 -3.17 -35.25 7.42
N ALA A 23 -3.58 -34.02 7.16
CA ALA A 23 -2.99 -32.85 7.80
C ALA A 23 -3.26 -32.89 9.31
N ARG A 24 -2.24 -32.55 10.10
CA ARG A 24 -2.27 -32.51 11.56
C ARG A 24 -2.62 -31.11 12.09
N ALA A 25 -2.20 -30.07 11.38
CA ALA A 25 -2.55 -28.69 11.66
C ALA A 25 -2.79 -27.91 10.36
N VAL A 26 -3.61 -26.87 10.45
CA VAL A 26 -3.89 -25.93 9.37
C VAL A 26 -3.85 -24.51 9.93
N ALA A 27 -3.29 -23.60 9.15
CA ALA A 27 -3.35 -22.17 9.42
C ALA A 27 -3.62 -21.42 8.11
N ILE A 28 -4.19 -20.22 8.25
CA ILE A 28 -4.46 -19.33 7.13
C ILE A 28 -3.86 -17.96 7.42
N GLY A 29 -3.45 -17.28 6.36
CA GLY A 29 -2.89 -15.94 6.42
C GLY A 29 -2.25 -15.59 5.08
N ASP A 30 -2.01 -14.30 4.84
CA ASP A 30 -1.40 -13.84 3.59
C ASP A 30 0.13 -14.00 3.65
N VAL A 31 0.62 -15.22 3.43
CA VAL A 31 2.06 -15.55 3.48
C VAL A 31 2.80 -14.89 2.33
N THR A 32 2.18 -14.84 1.16
CA THR A 32 2.80 -14.25 -0.02
C THR A 32 2.74 -12.74 -0.04
N GLY A 33 1.93 -12.12 0.82
CA GLY A 33 1.70 -10.68 0.78
C GLY A 33 1.01 -10.28 -0.52
N ASP A 34 0.09 -11.07 -1.07
CA ASP A 34 -0.63 -10.73 -2.29
C ASP A 34 -2.05 -10.20 -2.05
N GLY A 35 -2.47 -10.14 -0.78
CA GLY A 35 -3.79 -9.72 -0.33
C GLY A 35 -4.84 -10.83 -0.37
N TYR A 36 -4.50 -12.01 -0.88
CA TYR A 36 -5.33 -13.20 -0.78
C TYR A 36 -4.88 -14.06 0.41
N VAL A 37 -5.85 -14.69 1.06
CA VAL A 37 -5.56 -15.62 2.15
C VAL A 37 -4.92 -16.88 1.59
N ASP A 38 -3.74 -17.24 2.09
CA ASP A 38 -3.07 -18.51 1.82
C ASP A 38 -3.43 -19.57 2.87
N ILE A 39 -3.17 -20.85 2.58
CA ILE A 39 -3.37 -21.97 3.49
C ILE A 39 -2.05 -22.70 3.70
N ALA A 40 -1.61 -22.81 4.95
CA ALA A 40 -0.50 -23.67 5.36
C ALA A 40 -1.03 -24.96 5.99
N LEU A 41 -0.58 -26.11 5.50
CA LEU A 41 -0.95 -27.45 5.99
C LEU A 41 0.28 -28.16 6.55
N ALA A 42 0.27 -28.50 7.84
CA ALA A 42 1.33 -29.28 8.47
C ALA A 42 0.97 -30.77 8.51
N PHE A 43 1.93 -31.62 8.17
CA PHE A 43 1.82 -33.08 8.20
C PHE A 43 2.80 -33.68 9.22
N GLY A 44 2.55 -34.93 9.64
CA GLY A 44 3.31 -35.62 10.69
C GLY A 44 4.73 -36.03 10.30
N ALA A 45 5.44 -36.66 11.25
CA ALA A 45 6.89 -36.85 11.20
C ALA A 45 7.42 -37.68 9.99
N PRO A 46 8.46 -37.21 9.28
CA PRO A 46 9.15 -35.93 9.49
C PRO A 46 8.25 -34.76 9.09
N THR A 47 8.12 -33.78 9.99
CA THR A 47 7.13 -32.72 9.83
C THR A 47 7.40 -31.93 8.57
N ARG A 48 6.36 -31.75 7.77
CA ARG A 48 6.41 -30.96 6.54
C ARG A 48 5.24 -29.99 6.51
N VAL A 49 5.49 -28.77 6.06
CA VAL A 49 4.45 -27.76 5.85
C VAL A 49 4.32 -27.49 4.36
N VAL A 50 3.11 -27.66 3.84
CA VAL A 50 2.76 -27.32 2.45
C VAL A 50 2.00 -26.00 2.45
N LEU A 51 2.49 -25.03 1.69
CA LEU A 51 1.78 -23.79 1.42
C LEU A 51 0.94 -23.91 0.15
N LEU A 52 -0.34 -23.58 0.26
CA LEU A 52 -1.27 -23.40 -0.83
C LEU A 52 -1.59 -21.91 -0.94
N VAL A 53 -1.12 -21.26 -1.99
CA VAL A 53 -1.27 -19.82 -2.21
C VAL A 53 -2.64 -19.52 -2.78
N GLY A 54 -3.32 -18.53 -2.20
CA GLY A 54 -4.61 -18.02 -2.63
C GLY A 54 -4.49 -17.27 -3.95
N ARG A 55 -5.46 -17.47 -4.84
CA ARG A 55 -5.55 -16.76 -6.13
C ARG A 55 -6.88 -16.03 -6.31
N GLY A 56 -7.56 -15.73 -5.21
CA GLY A 56 -8.93 -15.23 -5.19
C GLY A 56 -9.98 -16.30 -5.52
N GLU A 57 -11.26 -15.97 -5.30
CA GLU A 57 -12.42 -16.83 -5.63
C GLU A 57 -12.33 -18.28 -5.11
N GLY A 58 -11.68 -18.47 -3.95
CA GLY A 58 -11.44 -19.78 -3.34
C GLY A 58 -10.56 -20.72 -4.16
N ARG A 59 -9.69 -20.20 -5.05
CA ARG A 59 -8.69 -20.97 -5.79
C ARG A 59 -7.36 -20.97 -5.03
N PHE A 60 -6.70 -22.14 -5.02
CA PHE A 60 -5.44 -22.34 -4.32
C PHE A 60 -4.45 -23.12 -5.18
N GLU A 61 -3.18 -22.73 -5.12
CA GLU A 61 -2.08 -23.37 -5.85
C GLU A 61 -0.96 -23.77 -4.90
N ARG A 62 -0.43 -24.98 -5.01
CA ARG A 62 0.70 -25.40 -4.19
C ARG A 62 1.95 -24.59 -4.57
N ALA A 63 2.47 -23.81 -3.63
CA ALA A 63 3.60 -22.92 -3.89
C ALA A 63 4.91 -23.42 -3.27
N SER A 64 4.89 -23.82 -2.00
CA SER A 64 6.11 -24.19 -1.28
C SER A 64 5.94 -25.44 -0.41
N LEU A 65 7.07 -26.07 -0.10
CA LEU A 65 7.18 -27.21 0.81
C LEU A 65 8.34 -26.91 1.76
N LEU A 66 8.04 -26.72 3.04
CA LEU A 66 9.02 -26.59 4.10
C LEU A 66 9.19 -27.94 4.81
N SER A 67 10.38 -28.52 4.77
CA SER A 67 10.69 -29.79 5.43
C SER A 67 11.44 -29.56 6.75
N LEU A 68 10.88 -30.05 7.86
CA LEU A 68 11.41 -29.92 9.22
C LEU A 68 11.88 -31.30 9.71
N TRP A 69 13.04 -31.73 9.22
CA TRP A 69 13.53 -33.11 9.36
C TRP A 69 13.69 -33.62 10.80
N ASP A 70 13.99 -32.71 11.74
CA ASP A 70 14.20 -33.02 13.16
C ASP A 70 12.98 -32.67 14.03
N ALA A 71 11.90 -32.16 13.44
CA ALA A 71 10.70 -31.78 14.18
C ALA A 71 9.78 -32.98 14.40
N ALA A 72 9.32 -33.12 15.66
CA ALA A 72 8.22 -34.01 16.04
C ALA A 72 6.89 -33.59 15.39
N ASP A 73 5.84 -34.39 15.57
CA ASP A 73 4.51 -34.09 15.03
C ASP A 73 4.06 -32.66 15.38
N PRO A 74 3.49 -31.91 14.42
CA PRO A 74 3.04 -30.54 14.65
C PRO A 74 1.83 -30.53 15.59
N ILE A 75 1.83 -29.60 16.54
CA ILE A 75 0.77 -29.46 17.56
C ILE A 75 -0.09 -28.24 17.23
N VAL A 76 0.54 -27.06 17.11
CA VAL A 76 -0.15 -25.81 16.81
C VAL A 76 0.56 -25.10 15.66
N LEU A 77 -0.22 -24.66 14.66
CA LEU A 77 0.27 -23.85 13.54
C LEU A 77 -0.45 -22.50 13.50
N ARG A 78 0.28 -21.42 13.25
CA ARG A 78 -0.25 -20.08 12.98
C ARG A 78 0.51 -19.41 11.83
N ILE A 79 -0.17 -18.49 11.16
CA ILE A 79 0.42 -17.52 10.26
C ILE A 79 0.18 -16.13 10.84
N ALA A 80 1.23 -15.33 10.99
CA ALA A 80 1.16 -13.94 11.44
C ALA A 80 2.38 -13.18 10.92
N ASP A 81 2.25 -11.88 10.67
CA ASP A 81 3.38 -11.03 10.26
C ASP A 81 4.26 -10.70 11.49
N LEU A 82 5.22 -11.58 11.80
CA LEU A 82 5.96 -11.55 13.07
C LEU A 82 7.09 -10.52 13.07
N ASP A 83 7.62 -10.16 11.91
CA ASP A 83 8.67 -9.14 11.77
C ASP A 83 8.20 -7.86 11.06
N ARG A 84 6.90 -7.76 10.77
CA ARG A 84 6.24 -6.58 10.21
C ARG A 84 6.75 -6.21 8.82
N ASP A 85 7.22 -7.20 8.06
CA ASP A 85 7.62 -7.01 6.66
C ASP A 85 6.42 -7.04 5.69
N GLY A 86 5.23 -7.36 6.20
CA GLY A 86 4.00 -7.43 5.43
C GLY A 86 3.73 -8.79 4.81
N HIS A 87 4.53 -9.81 5.10
CA HIS A 87 4.26 -11.20 4.75
C HIS A 87 3.83 -11.98 5.99
N GLY A 88 2.90 -12.91 5.83
CA GLY A 88 2.54 -13.84 6.89
C GLY A 88 3.66 -14.83 7.14
N ASP A 89 4.27 -14.78 8.33
CA ASP A 89 5.28 -15.74 8.77
C ASP A 89 4.65 -17.00 9.34
N LEU A 90 5.35 -18.12 9.16
CA LEU A 90 5.02 -19.38 9.81
C LEU A 90 5.49 -19.39 11.26
N ILE A 91 4.61 -19.74 12.18
CA ILE A 91 5.02 -20.23 13.50
C ILE A 91 4.36 -21.55 13.85
N LEU A 92 5.18 -22.53 14.22
CA LEU A 92 4.76 -23.91 14.44
C LEU A 92 5.33 -24.43 15.77
N ALA A 93 4.46 -24.85 16.68
CA ALA A 93 4.84 -25.57 17.88
C ALA A 93 4.80 -27.08 17.66
N HIS A 94 5.82 -27.79 18.14
CA HIS A 94 5.92 -29.25 18.13
C HIS A 94 6.63 -29.74 19.40
N GLY A 95 6.62 -31.05 19.67
CA GLY A 95 7.18 -31.63 20.91
C GLY A 95 8.69 -31.42 21.14
N GLY A 96 9.41 -30.82 20.19
CA GLY A 96 10.84 -30.50 20.30
C GLY A 96 11.15 -29.00 20.35
N GLY A 97 10.16 -28.11 20.20
CA GLY A 97 10.42 -26.68 20.06
C GLY A 97 9.32 -25.89 19.34
N ILE A 98 9.62 -24.61 19.13
CA ILE A 98 8.92 -23.73 18.19
C ILE A 98 9.79 -23.57 16.95
N VAL A 99 9.15 -23.57 15.78
CA VAL A 99 9.73 -23.21 14.51
C VAL A 99 9.13 -21.90 14.04
N TRP A 100 9.97 -20.94 13.67
CA TRP A 100 9.58 -19.72 12.97
C TRP A 100 10.20 -19.71 11.57
N ALA A 101 9.41 -19.42 10.54
CA ALA A 101 9.92 -19.25 9.18
C ALA A 101 9.29 -18.03 8.52
N ARG A 102 10.13 -17.09 8.08
CA ARG A 102 9.69 -15.84 7.44
C ARG A 102 8.94 -16.12 6.14
N GLY A 103 7.79 -15.46 5.95
CA GLY A 103 6.99 -15.47 4.74
C GLY A 103 7.59 -14.60 3.64
N THR A 104 7.31 -14.94 2.39
CA THR A 104 7.73 -14.19 1.20
C THR A 104 6.73 -14.49 0.09
N THR A 105 6.79 -13.72 -1.00
CA THR A 105 6.07 -14.02 -2.25
C THR A 105 6.31 -15.44 -2.80
N ALA A 106 7.44 -16.09 -2.47
CA ALA A 106 7.77 -17.45 -2.89
C ALA A 106 7.40 -18.54 -1.87
N GLY A 107 6.86 -18.16 -0.70
CA GLY A 107 6.60 -19.05 0.44
C GLY A 107 7.56 -18.77 1.60
N PHE A 108 8.04 -19.81 2.30
CA PHE A 108 8.82 -19.63 3.53
C PHE A 108 10.33 -19.68 3.29
N LEU A 109 11.09 -18.83 4.00
CA LEU A 109 12.55 -18.89 4.10
C LEU A 109 13.02 -20.04 5.02
N GLU A 110 14.34 -20.16 5.19
CA GLU A 110 14.91 -21.14 6.14
C GLU A 110 14.43 -20.87 7.58
N PRO A 111 13.99 -21.92 8.29
CA PRO A 111 13.38 -21.79 9.61
C PRO A 111 14.41 -21.59 10.72
N MET A 112 14.02 -20.80 11.72
CA MET A 112 14.66 -20.74 13.03
C MET A 112 14.00 -21.72 14.00
N PHE A 113 14.82 -22.39 14.82
CA PHE A 113 14.36 -23.31 15.87
C PHE A 113 14.60 -22.71 17.26
N LEU A 114 13.56 -22.70 18.09
CA LEU A 114 13.58 -22.23 19.46
C LEU A 114 13.27 -23.39 20.41
N PRO A 115 14.18 -23.75 21.33
CA PRO A 115 13.95 -24.84 22.26
C PRO A 115 12.91 -24.46 23.33
N VAL A 116 12.13 -25.44 23.75
CA VAL A 116 11.16 -25.34 24.85
C VAL A 116 11.44 -26.42 25.89
N ASP A 117 11.05 -26.17 27.15
CA ASP A 117 11.35 -27.07 28.26
C ASP A 117 10.43 -28.31 28.33
N SER A 118 9.25 -28.25 27.70
CA SER A 118 8.26 -29.33 27.68
C SER A 118 7.39 -29.27 26.43
N GLU A 119 6.66 -30.35 26.13
CA GLU A 119 5.81 -30.47 24.94
C GLU A 119 4.73 -29.38 24.94
N PRO A 120 4.69 -28.50 23.90
CA PRO A 120 3.68 -27.46 23.80
C PRO A 120 2.27 -28.00 23.68
N THR A 121 1.30 -27.26 24.19
CA THR A 121 -0.14 -27.60 24.13
C THR A 121 -0.95 -26.45 23.50
N GLY A 122 -0.43 -25.23 23.54
CA GLY A 122 -1.06 -24.03 22.99
C GLY A 122 -0.01 -22.99 22.56
N LEU A 123 -0.36 -22.15 21.59
CA LEU A 123 0.49 -21.06 21.09
C LEU A 123 -0.38 -19.85 20.70
N VAL A 124 0.03 -18.67 21.14
CA VAL A 124 -0.57 -17.36 20.82
C VAL A 124 0.52 -16.39 20.39
N VAL A 125 0.13 -15.38 19.60
CA VAL A 125 1.01 -14.31 19.12
C VAL A 125 0.33 -12.98 19.46
N GLU A 126 1.05 -12.09 20.16
CA GLU A 126 0.57 -10.76 20.56
C GLU A 126 1.76 -9.90 21.00
N ASP A 127 1.62 -8.57 21.04
CA ASP A 127 2.64 -7.64 21.55
C ASP A 127 2.51 -7.46 23.08
N PHE A 128 3.09 -8.38 23.86
CA PHE A 128 2.89 -8.47 25.33
C PHE A 128 3.67 -7.40 26.13
N ASP A 129 4.66 -6.74 25.53
CA ASP A 129 5.40 -5.63 26.16
C ASP A 129 5.13 -4.26 25.54
N LEU A 130 4.21 -4.19 24.57
CA LEU A 130 3.79 -2.98 23.88
C LEU A 130 4.96 -2.22 23.24
N ASP A 131 6.00 -2.94 22.80
CA ASP A 131 7.17 -2.35 22.15
C ASP A 131 6.97 -2.13 20.64
N GLY A 132 5.87 -2.65 20.10
CA GLY A 132 5.59 -2.63 18.68
C GLY A 132 6.19 -3.81 17.94
N GLN A 133 6.29 -4.99 18.56
CA GLN A 133 6.73 -6.21 17.92
C GLN A 133 5.83 -7.37 18.31
N ALA A 134 5.73 -8.38 17.44
CA ALA A 134 4.95 -9.57 17.78
C ALA A 134 5.77 -10.47 18.72
N ASP A 135 5.19 -10.84 19.85
CA ASP A 135 5.75 -11.81 20.79
C ASP A 135 5.00 -13.15 20.69
N VAL A 136 5.56 -14.18 21.33
CA VAL A 136 5.02 -15.55 21.31
C VAL A 136 4.79 -16.06 22.72
N GLY A 137 3.53 -16.35 23.03
CA GLY A 137 3.12 -17.05 24.24
C GLY A 137 2.88 -18.53 23.97
N LEU A 138 3.36 -19.41 24.86
CA LEU A 138 3.25 -20.86 24.72
C LEU A 138 2.84 -21.51 26.04
N SER A 139 1.90 -22.45 25.99
CA SER A 139 1.58 -23.32 27.14
C SER A 139 2.11 -24.73 26.91
N ASP A 140 2.41 -25.47 27.97
CA ASP A 140 2.98 -26.82 27.86
C ASP A 140 2.35 -27.87 28.79
N ALA A 141 2.68 -29.14 28.52
CA ALA A 141 2.19 -30.32 29.24
C ALA A 141 2.77 -30.45 30.66
N ALA A 142 3.85 -29.73 30.99
CA ALA A 142 4.37 -29.64 32.36
C ALA A 142 3.60 -28.61 33.20
N GLY A 143 2.69 -27.85 32.59
CA GLY A 143 1.89 -26.83 33.27
C GLY A 143 2.60 -25.49 33.38
N ASN A 144 3.40 -25.13 32.38
CA ASN A 144 3.97 -23.79 32.28
C ASN A 144 3.35 -22.98 31.14
N VAL A 145 3.35 -21.66 31.33
CA VAL A 145 3.23 -20.65 30.27
C VAL A 145 4.61 -20.02 30.08
N GLN A 146 5.10 -19.95 28.84
CA GLN A 146 6.39 -19.41 28.46
C GLN A 146 6.18 -18.24 27.50
N LEU A 147 6.93 -17.16 27.67
CA LEU A 147 6.87 -15.98 26.82
C LEU A 147 8.21 -15.72 26.13
N PHE A 148 8.15 -15.44 24.83
CA PHE A 148 9.30 -15.07 24.00
C PHE A 148 9.02 -13.72 23.33
N LEU A 149 9.85 -12.72 23.61
CA LEU A 149 9.69 -11.37 23.07
C LEU A 149 10.34 -11.25 21.68
N GLY A 150 9.66 -10.58 20.77
CA GLY A 150 10.13 -10.24 19.43
C GLY A 150 11.30 -9.25 19.47
N THR A 151 12.14 -9.27 18.44
CA THR A 151 13.30 -8.36 18.35
C THR A 151 13.35 -7.67 16.99
N ALA A 152 13.77 -6.39 16.97
CA ALA A 152 13.55 -5.51 15.82
C ALA A 152 14.31 -5.92 14.55
N GLY A 153 15.20 -6.91 14.64
CA GLY A 153 15.89 -7.52 13.50
C GLY A 153 15.26 -8.83 13.00
N GLY A 154 14.12 -9.23 13.56
CA GLY A 154 13.54 -10.56 13.42
C GLY A 154 14.12 -11.57 14.42
N GLY A 155 13.25 -12.37 15.04
CA GLY A 155 13.63 -13.42 16.00
C GLY A 155 13.12 -13.15 17.41
N PHE A 156 13.38 -14.09 18.32
CA PHE A 156 12.74 -14.13 19.62
C PHE A 156 13.72 -14.37 20.78
N VAL A 157 13.47 -13.72 21.92
CA VAL A 157 14.22 -13.91 23.16
C VAL A 157 13.29 -14.40 24.28
N ARG A 158 13.63 -15.54 24.90
CA ARG A 158 12.83 -16.06 26.02
C ARG A 158 12.90 -15.12 27.23
N ARG A 159 11.73 -14.65 27.67
CA ARG A 159 11.60 -13.65 28.73
C ARG A 159 11.28 -14.24 30.09
N GLY A 160 10.44 -15.27 30.14
CA GLY A 160 9.96 -15.82 31.40
C GLY A 160 9.19 -17.13 31.26
N THR A 161 8.91 -17.73 32.42
CA THR A 161 8.14 -18.99 32.55
C THR A 161 7.35 -18.96 33.83
N TRP A 162 6.05 -19.23 33.74
CA TRP A 162 5.10 -19.18 34.83
C TRP A 162 4.44 -20.55 34.98
N PHE A 163 4.60 -21.15 36.16
CA PHE A 163 3.98 -22.44 36.47
C PHE A 163 2.53 -22.22 36.89
N VAL A 164 1.60 -22.77 36.12
CA VAL A 164 0.14 -22.63 36.29
C VAL A 164 -0.50 -23.85 36.97
N GLY A 165 0.31 -24.81 37.41
CA GLY A 165 -0.09 -25.86 38.35
C GLY A 165 -0.07 -27.27 37.77
N GLU A 166 -0.67 -27.49 36.59
CA GLU A 166 -0.77 -28.80 35.93
C GLU A 166 -0.85 -28.65 34.40
N ALA A 167 -0.83 -29.78 33.68
CA ALA A 167 -0.90 -29.82 32.22
C ALA A 167 -2.03 -28.95 31.66
N THR A 168 -1.69 -28.19 30.62
CA THR A 168 -2.61 -27.25 29.96
C THR A 168 -3.19 -27.87 28.69
N SER A 169 -4.38 -27.42 28.25
CA SER A 169 -5.03 -27.92 27.03
C SER A 169 -5.25 -26.86 25.95
N ALA A 170 -5.36 -25.59 26.33
CA ALA A 170 -5.59 -24.49 25.40
C ALA A 170 -5.08 -23.16 25.99
N LEU A 171 -4.80 -22.22 25.08
CA LEU A 171 -4.31 -20.88 25.36
C LEU A 171 -5.05 -19.87 24.46
N ALA A 172 -5.42 -18.72 25.00
CA ALA A 172 -5.91 -17.57 24.24
C ALA A 172 -5.37 -16.27 24.82
N VAL A 173 -5.18 -15.26 23.97
CA VAL A 173 -4.76 -13.91 24.34
C VAL A 173 -5.92 -12.94 24.13
N GLY A 174 -6.09 -11.97 25.01
CA GLY A 174 -7.13 -10.95 24.94
C GLY A 174 -6.98 -9.93 26.06
N HIS A 175 -7.83 -8.91 26.09
CA HIS A 175 -7.87 -7.95 27.20
C HIS A 175 -9.02 -8.31 28.15
N PHE A 176 -8.68 -8.94 29.29
CA PHE A 176 -9.65 -9.44 30.27
C PHE A 176 -9.83 -8.50 31.47
N ASP A 177 -9.00 -7.46 31.58
CA ASP A 177 -9.25 -6.32 32.45
C ASP A 177 -9.06 -4.95 31.75
N VAL A 178 -9.15 -3.89 32.54
CA VAL A 178 -9.22 -2.50 32.07
C VAL A 178 -7.86 -1.78 32.02
N ASP A 179 -6.73 -2.50 32.14
CA ASP A 179 -5.40 -1.89 32.19
C ASP A 179 -4.79 -1.59 30.80
N GLY A 180 -5.30 -2.24 29.76
CA GLY A 180 -4.85 -2.08 28.38
C GLY A 180 -3.58 -2.85 28.01
N TYR A 181 -3.18 -3.82 28.82
CA TYR A 181 -2.13 -4.79 28.53
C TYR A 181 -2.74 -6.13 28.06
N PRO A 182 -2.07 -6.87 27.16
CA PRO A 182 -2.57 -8.18 26.75
C PRO A 182 -2.47 -9.22 27.88
N ASP A 183 -3.58 -9.92 28.11
CA ASP A 183 -3.71 -10.98 29.12
C ASP A 183 -3.78 -12.36 28.46
N VAL A 184 -3.60 -13.40 29.27
CA VAL A 184 -3.62 -14.79 28.79
C VAL A 184 -4.61 -15.65 29.56
N ALA A 185 -5.53 -16.27 28.83
CA ALA A 185 -6.43 -17.30 29.34
C ALA A 185 -5.84 -18.69 29.09
N VAL A 186 -5.74 -19.51 30.15
CA VAL A 186 -5.13 -20.84 30.14
C VAL A 186 -6.14 -21.88 30.63
N ALA A 187 -6.44 -22.89 29.82
CA ALA A 187 -7.23 -24.05 30.26
C ALA A 187 -6.33 -25.14 30.84
N LEU A 188 -6.74 -25.69 31.99
CA LEU A 188 -6.10 -26.87 32.58
C LEU A 188 -6.77 -28.15 32.06
N ALA A 189 -5.97 -29.10 31.58
CA ALA A 189 -6.45 -30.22 30.77
C ALA A 189 -7.33 -31.22 31.53
N ASP A 190 -7.04 -31.45 32.81
CA ASP A 190 -7.67 -32.44 33.68
C ASP A 190 -8.40 -31.81 34.88
N ARG A 191 -8.59 -30.49 34.84
CA ARG A 191 -9.37 -29.76 35.85
C ARG A 191 -10.48 -28.97 35.20
N ASN A 192 -11.53 -28.77 35.99
CA ASN A 192 -12.63 -27.89 35.67
C ASN A 192 -12.23 -26.43 35.99
N GLN A 193 -11.07 -26.00 35.51
CA GLN A 193 -10.50 -24.68 35.83
C GLN A 193 -9.88 -24.00 34.61
N LEU A 194 -10.13 -22.70 34.51
CA LEU A 194 -9.44 -21.74 33.67
C LEU A 194 -8.61 -20.81 34.56
N LEU A 195 -7.42 -20.43 34.12
CA LEU A 195 -6.61 -19.41 34.75
C LEU A 195 -6.48 -18.20 33.81
N LEU A 196 -6.63 -17.00 34.35
CA LEU A 196 -6.34 -15.73 33.66
C LEU A 196 -5.05 -15.18 34.24
N LEU A 197 -4.05 -14.98 33.40
CA LEU A 197 -2.77 -14.38 33.74
C LEU A 197 -2.80 -12.94 33.25
N MET A 198 -2.78 -11.98 34.19
CA MET A 198 -2.92 -10.56 33.89
C MET A 198 -1.57 -9.97 33.49
N GLY A 199 -1.53 -9.30 32.34
CA GLY A 199 -0.33 -8.72 31.75
C GLY A 199 0.24 -7.58 32.60
N ASP A 200 1.56 -7.42 32.62
CA ASP A 200 2.22 -6.31 33.34
C ASP A 200 2.71 -5.18 32.40
N GLY A 201 2.43 -5.32 31.10
CA GLY A 201 2.88 -4.41 30.03
C GLY A 201 4.38 -4.36 29.81
N LYS A 202 5.14 -5.33 30.33
CA LYS A 202 6.61 -5.43 30.22
C LYS A 202 7.04 -6.84 29.78
N GLY A 203 6.12 -7.57 29.15
CA GLY A 203 6.34 -8.96 28.78
C GLY A 203 6.36 -9.89 29.99
N GLY A 204 5.45 -9.69 30.94
CA GLY A 204 5.27 -10.54 32.11
C GLY A 204 3.83 -10.55 32.60
N PHE A 205 3.59 -11.31 33.68
CA PHE A 205 2.27 -11.41 34.33
C PHE A 205 2.39 -11.12 35.82
N GLU A 206 1.49 -10.29 36.35
CA GLU A 206 1.53 -9.85 37.74
C GLU A 206 0.52 -10.56 38.66
N GLU A 207 -0.66 -10.90 38.13
CA GLU A 207 -1.72 -11.58 38.86
C GLU A 207 -2.25 -12.81 38.12
N VAL A 208 -2.77 -13.78 38.87
CA VAL A 208 -3.36 -15.01 38.32
C VAL A 208 -4.71 -15.26 38.99
N PHE A 209 -5.78 -15.27 38.18
CA PHE A 209 -7.14 -15.53 38.64
C PHE A 209 -7.62 -16.90 38.18
N GLY A 210 -8.23 -17.67 39.09
CA GLY A 210 -8.82 -18.96 38.77
C GLY A 210 -10.34 -18.90 38.66
N MET A 211 -10.88 -19.46 37.58
CA MET A 211 -12.32 -19.61 37.34
C MET A 211 -12.66 -21.10 37.23
N GLU A 212 -13.70 -21.53 37.95
CA GLU A 212 -14.26 -22.87 37.78
C GLU A 212 -15.18 -22.92 36.55
N VAL A 213 -15.06 -23.98 35.75
CA VAL A 213 -15.89 -24.23 34.56
C VAL A 213 -16.66 -25.53 34.72
N GLY A 214 -17.68 -25.76 33.89
CA GLY A 214 -18.55 -26.94 34.04
C GLY A 214 -17.82 -28.25 33.79
N ASP A 215 -16.92 -28.25 32.80
CA ASP A 215 -16.18 -29.41 32.32
C ASP A 215 -14.78 -28.99 31.82
N PRO A 216 -13.82 -29.92 31.65
CA PRO A 216 -12.50 -29.59 31.12
C PRO A 216 -12.60 -28.97 29.72
N VAL A 217 -11.85 -27.90 29.50
CA VAL A 217 -11.88 -27.10 28.26
C VAL A 217 -10.91 -27.68 27.24
N ALA A 218 -11.37 -27.87 26.01
CA ALA A 218 -10.56 -28.35 24.88
C ALA A 218 -10.04 -27.21 24.00
N ALA A 219 -10.77 -26.09 23.93
CA ALA A 219 -10.41 -24.94 23.12
C ALA A 219 -10.93 -23.65 23.76
N ILE A 220 -10.17 -22.57 23.58
CA ILE A 220 -10.53 -21.22 24.01
C ILE A 220 -10.38 -20.30 22.80
N LEU A 221 -11.31 -19.37 22.63
CA LEU A 221 -11.19 -18.23 21.74
C LEU A 221 -11.52 -16.96 22.55
N ALA A 222 -10.65 -15.95 22.46
CA ALA A 222 -10.93 -14.62 22.97
C ALA A 222 -11.42 -13.73 21.82
N ALA A 223 -12.51 -13.01 22.05
CA ALA A 223 -13.04 -12.03 21.11
C ALA A 223 -14.08 -11.14 21.81
N ARG A 224 -14.16 -9.87 21.43
CA ARG A 224 -15.27 -9.00 21.80
C ARG A 224 -16.57 -9.44 21.12
N VAL A 225 -17.46 -10.12 21.85
CA VAL A 225 -18.76 -10.57 21.31
C VAL A 225 -19.94 -9.75 21.82
N ASN A 226 -19.73 -8.93 22.85
CA ASN A 226 -20.73 -8.02 23.39
C ASN A 226 -20.43 -6.54 23.02
N ARG A 227 -21.07 -5.60 23.72
CA ARG A 227 -20.94 -4.15 23.48
C ARG A 227 -19.95 -3.45 24.42
N ASP A 228 -19.28 -4.20 25.29
CA ASP A 228 -18.31 -3.62 26.20
C ASP A 228 -16.96 -3.41 25.52
N ALA A 229 -15.98 -3.03 26.35
CA ALA A 229 -14.65 -2.74 25.87
C ALA A 229 -13.60 -3.82 26.12
N LEU A 230 -13.98 -4.97 26.65
CA LEU A 230 -13.10 -6.12 26.94
C LEU A 230 -13.30 -7.22 25.90
N ASP A 231 -12.39 -8.19 25.91
CA ASP A 231 -12.55 -9.42 25.13
C ASP A 231 -13.28 -10.48 25.96
N ASP A 232 -14.29 -11.11 25.37
CA ASP A 232 -15.02 -12.21 25.98
C ASP A 232 -14.34 -13.55 25.67
N LEU A 233 -14.69 -14.60 26.43
CA LEU A 233 -14.17 -15.95 26.23
C LEU A 233 -15.23 -16.92 25.71
N LEU A 234 -14.95 -17.54 24.55
CA LEU A 234 -15.71 -18.67 24.04
C LEU A 234 -14.98 -19.97 24.37
N LEU A 235 -15.65 -20.84 25.13
CA LEU A 235 -15.08 -22.09 25.63
C LEU A 235 -15.72 -23.29 24.91
N GLY A 236 -14.87 -24.13 24.31
CA GLY A 236 -15.23 -25.44 23.81
C GLY A 236 -14.95 -26.50 24.87
N GLU A 237 -15.99 -27.01 25.53
CA GLU A 237 -15.85 -28.01 26.59
C GLU A 237 -15.79 -29.43 26.01
N ARG A 238 -15.10 -30.37 26.70
CA ARG A 238 -14.94 -31.76 26.22
C ARG A 238 -16.24 -32.59 26.23
N ARG A 239 -17.34 -32.07 26.78
CA ARG A 239 -18.65 -32.76 26.76
C ARG A 239 -19.33 -32.65 25.39
N PRO A 240 -20.06 -33.68 24.93
CA PRO A 240 -20.84 -33.58 23.69
C PRO A 240 -21.85 -32.42 23.73
N GLY A 241 -21.71 -31.44 22.83
CA GLY A 241 -22.61 -30.28 22.72
C GLY A 241 -22.33 -29.12 23.68
N GLY A 242 -21.25 -29.15 24.46
CA GLY A 242 -20.88 -28.08 25.39
C GLY A 242 -20.11 -26.96 24.73
N TRP A 243 -20.80 -25.86 24.39
CA TRP A 243 -20.15 -24.56 24.19
C TRP A 243 -20.67 -23.63 25.27
N LEU A 244 -19.76 -22.99 26.01
CA LEU A 244 -20.08 -21.95 26.97
C LEU A 244 -19.49 -20.64 26.46
N ILE A 245 -20.31 -19.59 26.40
CA ILE A 245 -19.80 -18.23 26.23
C ILE A 245 -19.70 -17.66 27.64
N ALA A 246 -18.48 -17.39 28.09
CA ALA A 246 -18.24 -16.57 29.26
C ALA A 246 -18.18 -15.12 28.80
N VAL A 247 -19.33 -14.45 28.85
CA VAL A 247 -19.46 -13.01 28.55
C VAL A 247 -19.16 -12.22 29.81
N THR A 248 -18.29 -11.22 29.73
CA THR A 248 -18.21 -10.20 30.78
C THR A 248 -19.37 -9.23 30.56
N ASP A 249 -20.50 -9.37 31.23
CA ASP A 249 -21.55 -8.35 31.09
C ASP A 249 -21.14 -7.06 31.84
N ALA A 250 -20.76 -6.02 31.09
CA ALA A 250 -20.49 -4.70 31.63
C ALA A 250 -21.75 -4.04 32.23
N ALA A 251 -21.56 -3.26 33.29
CA ALA A 251 -22.67 -2.53 33.91
C ALA A 251 -23.19 -1.46 32.94
N ARG A 252 -24.52 -1.35 32.83
CA ARG A 252 -25.16 -0.40 31.91
C ARG A 252 -25.61 0.86 32.65
N ILE A 253 -25.10 2.01 32.21
CA ILE A 253 -25.54 3.33 32.65
C ILE A 253 -26.36 3.94 31.50
N VAL A 254 -27.60 4.36 31.77
CA VAL A 254 -28.51 4.83 30.71
C VAL A 254 -28.74 6.34 30.82
N VAL A 255 -28.27 7.08 29.81
CA VAL A 255 -28.57 8.50 29.62
C VAL A 255 -30.02 8.65 29.18
N THR A 256 -30.79 9.47 29.90
CA THR A 256 -32.25 9.61 29.73
C THR A 256 -32.70 11.05 29.51
N THR A 257 -31.77 12.00 29.35
CA THR A 257 -32.07 13.41 29.09
C THR A 257 -31.00 14.04 28.20
N THR A 258 -31.40 15.03 27.39
CA THR A 258 -30.52 15.90 26.62
C THR A 258 -29.89 17.02 27.45
N ALA A 259 -30.36 17.24 28.68
CA ALA A 259 -29.82 18.27 29.56
C ALA A 259 -28.40 17.92 30.04
N ASP A 260 -27.46 18.85 29.91
CA ASP A 260 -26.14 18.77 30.55
C ASP A 260 -26.19 19.41 31.94
N THR A 261 -26.80 18.73 32.91
CA THR A 261 -26.90 19.23 34.30
C THR A 261 -26.58 18.12 35.29
N ILE A 262 -25.98 18.48 36.43
CA ILE A 262 -25.81 17.56 37.57
C ILE A 262 -26.92 17.86 38.58
N ARG A 263 -27.96 17.04 38.63
CA ARG A 263 -29.13 17.22 39.53
C ARG A 263 -29.71 15.87 39.92
N GLU A 264 -30.10 15.72 41.19
CA GLU A 264 -30.87 14.57 41.66
C GLU A 264 -32.36 14.79 41.31
N ASP A 265 -32.74 14.50 40.07
CA ASP A 265 -34.10 14.69 39.52
C ASP A 265 -34.72 13.42 38.90
N GLY A 266 -34.04 12.29 39.03
CA GLY A 266 -34.47 10.98 38.51
C GLY A 266 -34.18 10.79 37.03
N ARG A 267 -33.37 11.67 36.43
CA ARG A 267 -32.89 11.55 35.05
C ARG A 267 -31.36 11.56 35.07
N VAL A 268 -30.76 10.97 34.04
CA VAL A 268 -29.31 10.81 33.95
C VAL A 268 -28.82 11.55 32.71
N SER A 269 -28.04 12.59 32.91
CA SER A 269 -27.30 13.29 31.85
C SER A 269 -26.05 12.51 31.44
N LEU A 270 -25.50 12.81 30.26
CA LEU A 270 -24.23 12.24 29.81
C LEU A 270 -23.08 12.58 30.78
N ARG A 271 -23.06 13.78 31.35
CA ARG A 271 -22.05 14.19 32.33
C ARG A 271 -22.12 13.35 33.60
N GLU A 272 -23.31 13.09 34.12
CA GLU A 272 -23.50 12.21 35.28
C GLU A 272 -23.09 10.78 34.96
N ALA A 273 -23.44 10.29 33.77
CA ALA A 273 -23.06 8.96 33.32
C ALA A 273 -21.54 8.78 33.24
N ILE A 274 -20.81 9.75 32.67
CA ILE A 274 -19.35 9.70 32.60
C ILE A 274 -18.72 9.77 34.01
N LEU A 275 -19.22 10.64 34.88
CA LEU A 275 -18.72 10.71 36.26
C LEU A 275 -18.94 9.40 37.02
N ALA A 276 -20.09 8.75 36.80
CA ALA A 276 -20.37 7.45 37.38
C ALA A 276 -19.46 6.35 36.83
N ALA A 277 -19.25 6.26 35.51
CA ALA A 277 -18.31 5.32 34.89
C ALA A 277 -16.87 5.53 35.37
N ASN A 278 -16.48 6.78 35.67
CA ASN A 278 -15.20 7.07 36.33
C ASN A 278 -15.12 6.64 37.81
N GLY A 279 -16.14 5.95 38.34
CA GLY A 279 -16.24 5.54 39.73
C GLY A 279 -16.61 6.66 40.72
N VAL A 280 -17.04 7.84 40.25
CA VAL A 280 -17.36 9.01 41.08
C VAL A 280 -18.77 9.54 40.77
N PRO A 281 -19.84 8.77 41.04
CA PRO A 281 -21.21 9.18 40.75
C PRO A 281 -21.54 10.48 41.51
N PRO A 282 -22.06 11.51 40.82
CA PRO A 282 -22.21 12.84 41.42
C PRO A 282 -23.47 12.97 42.30
N ASN A 283 -24.41 12.04 42.19
CA ASN A 283 -25.66 11.98 42.95
C ASN A 283 -26.22 10.54 42.95
N ARG A 284 -27.49 10.36 43.36
CA ARG A 284 -28.13 9.04 43.47
C ARG A 284 -28.88 8.58 42.21
N ASP A 285 -28.98 9.41 41.18
CA ASP A 285 -29.70 9.05 39.96
C ASP A 285 -28.93 8.03 39.13
N VAL A 286 -27.63 7.93 39.36
CA VAL A 286 -26.72 7.02 38.68
C VAL A 286 -25.78 6.33 39.67
N VAL A 287 -25.46 5.09 39.38
CA VAL A 287 -24.42 4.31 40.07
C VAL A 287 -23.33 3.96 39.08
N GLY A 288 -22.10 3.79 39.56
CA GLY A 288 -20.99 3.29 38.75
C GLY A 288 -19.99 2.54 39.62
N GLN A 289 -19.12 1.75 39.00
CA GLN A 289 -18.19 0.85 39.69
C GLN A 289 -16.76 1.20 39.28
N PRO A 290 -15.93 1.71 40.20
CA PRO A 290 -14.53 2.02 39.86
C PRO A 290 -13.80 0.76 39.38
N ARG A 291 -13.03 0.90 38.30
CA ARG A 291 -12.22 -0.14 37.65
C ARG A 291 -13.04 -1.30 37.11
N ALA A 292 -14.23 -1.02 36.57
CA ALA A 292 -15.06 -2.00 35.89
C ALA A 292 -15.42 -1.49 34.49
N PRO A 293 -15.57 -2.36 33.48
CA PRO A 293 -16.11 -1.94 32.20
C PRO A 293 -17.57 -1.50 32.35
N GLU A 294 -17.90 -0.35 31.77
CA GLU A 294 -19.28 0.16 31.72
C GLU A 294 -19.71 0.55 30.31
N VAL A 295 -21.00 0.33 30.03
CA VAL A 295 -21.66 0.78 28.81
C VAL A 295 -22.59 1.94 29.15
N ILE A 296 -22.18 3.14 28.76
CA ILE A 296 -23.01 4.35 28.71
C ILE A 296 -23.91 4.25 27.46
N ALA A 297 -25.15 3.85 27.69
CA ALA A 297 -26.20 3.74 26.68
C ALA A 297 -27.14 4.95 26.72
N PHE A 298 -28.01 5.07 25.72
CA PHE A 298 -28.98 6.14 25.57
C PHE A 298 -30.40 5.56 25.45
N ASP A 299 -31.33 6.13 26.20
CA ASP A 299 -32.78 5.92 26.09
C ASP A 299 -33.48 7.25 26.38
N ILE A 300 -33.14 8.26 25.57
CA ILE A 300 -33.70 9.60 25.71
C ILE A 300 -35.13 9.58 25.15
N PRO A 301 -36.14 10.09 25.90
CA PRO A 301 -37.52 10.10 25.45
C PRO A 301 -37.74 10.90 24.16
N GLU A 302 -38.58 10.39 23.27
CA GLU A 302 -38.92 11.03 21.97
C GLU A 302 -39.42 12.48 22.12
N SER A 303 -39.95 12.86 23.29
CA SER A 303 -40.35 14.25 23.60
C SER A 303 -39.20 15.26 23.51
N GLU A 304 -37.96 14.81 23.67
CA GLU A 304 -36.75 15.64 23.56
C GLU A 304 -36.14 15.64 22.16
N ARG A 305 -36.66 14.81 21.25
CA ARG A 305 -36.20 14.80 19.87
C ARG A 305 -36.53 16.12 19.19
N ARG A 306 -35.56 16.71 18.51
CA ARG A 306 -35.70 17.93 17.71
C ARG A 306 -35.01 17.71 16.37
N ASP A 307 -35.68 18.06 15.29
CA ASP A 307 -35.15 17.94 13.92
C ASP A 307 -34.60 16.53 13.58
N GLY A 308 -35.23 15.50 14.15
CA GLY A 308 -34.86 14.10 13.93
C GLY A 308 -33.73 13.56 14.80
N VAL A 309 -33.17 14.36 15.72
CA VAL A 309 -32.03 14.00 16.57
C VAL A 309 -32.24 14.39 18.04
N PHE A 310 -31.37 13.88 18.92
CA PHE A 310 -31.31 14.21 20.34
C PHE A 310 -30.02 15.00 20.62
N THR A 311 -30.13 16.30 20.85
CA THR A 311 -28.97 17.18 21.00
C THR A 311 -28.66 17.47 22.45
N ILE A 312 -27.51 16.99 22.91
CA ILE A 312 -26.90 17.33 24.19
C ILE A 312 -26.01 18.56 23.97
N GLU A 313 -26.46 19.71 24.47
CA GLU A 313 -25.68 20.95 24.47
C GLU A 313 -24.79 20.99 25.72
N VAL A 314 -23.48 20.91 25.55
CA VAL A 314 -22.52 20.96 26.67
C VAL A 314 -22.49 22.37 27.26
N ASP A 315 -22.75 22.47 28.57
CA ASP A 315 -22.80 23.75 29.28
C ASP A 315 -21.41 24.15 29.77
N GLY A 316 -20.79 25.13 29.11
CA GLY A 316 -19.50 25.69 29.50
C GLY A 316 -19.50 26.33 30.89
N ALA A 317 -20.66 26.65 31.48
CA ALA A 317 -20.75 27.09 32.88
C ALA A 317 -20.42 25.96 33.88
N LEU A 318 -20.57 24.69 33.47
CA LEU A 318 -20.17 23.51 34.23
C LEU A 318 -18.75 23.05 33.90
N GLY A 319 -18.09 23.70 32.93
CA GLY A 319 -16.81 23.30 32.38
C GLY A 319 -16.93 22.21 31.29
N PRO A 320 -15.77 21.75 30.76
CA PRO A 320 -15.75 20.68 29.76
C PRO A 320 -16.43 19.41 30.29
N LEU A 321 -16.85 18.52 29.39
CA LEU A 321 -17.31 17.20 29.82
C LEU A 321 -16.19 16.50 30.63
N PRO A 322 -16.55 15.70 31.64
CA PRO A 322 -15.57 14.91 32.38
C PRO A 322 -14.81 13.99 31.42
N ARG A 323 -13.53 13.78 31.70
CA ARG A 323 -12.64 12.94 30.90
C ARG A 323 -12.94 11.47 31.21
N LEU A 324 -12.71 10.57 30.25
CA LEU A 324 -12.67 9.12 30.53
C LEU A 324 -11.34 8.78 31.17
N VAL A 325 -11.37 8.53 32.48
CA VAL A 325 -10.17 8.23 33.30
C VAL A 325 -10.16 6.80 33.80
N ASP A 326 -11.29 6.10 33.72
CA ASP A 326 -11.39 4.67 34.00
C ASP A 326 -11.32 3.89 32.69
N GLY A 327 -10.60 2.77 32.68
CA GLY A 327 -10.47 1.94 31.49
C GLY A 327 -11.76 1.18 31.22
N GLY A 328 -12.00 0.77 29.97
CA GLY A 328 -13.13 -0.10 29.67
C GLY A 328 -14.48 0.61 29.42
N THR A 329 -14.53 1.95 29.37
CA THR A 329 -15.81 2.66 29.19
C THR A 329 -16.24 2.69 27.73
N THR A 330 -17.46 2.25 27.46
CA THR A 330 -18.12 2.36 26.14
C THR A 330 -19.23 3.40 26.17
N ILE A 331 -19.13 4.44 25.34
CA ILE A 331 -20.22 5.38 25.04
C ILE A 331 -20.86 4.97 23.70
N ASP A 332 -22.06 4.37 23.74
CA ASP A 332 -22.71 3.78 22.58
C ASP A 332 -24.01 4.50 22.19
N GLY A 333 -23.89 5.48 21.30
CA GLY A 333 -25.01 6.21 20.70
C GLY A 333 -25.95 5.34 19.86
N THR A 334 -25.52 4.15 19.42
CA THR A 334 -26.38 3.22 18.64
C THR A 334 -27.47 2.57 19.48
N THR A 335 -27.36 2.66 20.82
CA THR A 335 -28.38 2.16 21.75
C THR A 335 -29.66 2.99 21.76
N GLN A 336 -29.61 4.25 21.33
CA GLN A 336 -30.78 5.15 21.33
C GLN A 336 -31.89 4.58 20.44
N PRO A 337 -33.12 4.38 20.97
CA PRO A 337 -34.27 4.03 20.16
C PRO A 337 -34.46 4.97 18.96
N GLY A 338 -34.69 4.38 17.78
CA GLY A 338 -34.82 5.11 16.52
C GLY A 338 -33.53 5.21 15.69
N TRP A 339 -32.41 4.68 16.17
CA TRP A 339 -31.19 4.53 15.38
C TRP A 339 -31.40 3.58 14.20
N SER A 340 -30.93 3.97 13.01
CA SER A 340 -31.08 3.20 11.77
C SER A 340 -29.87 3.37 10.84
N GLY A 341 -28.66 3.14 11.36
CA GLY A 341 -27.41 3.21 10.59
C GLY A 341 -26.75 4.60 10.51
N SER A 342 -27.40 5.65 11.00
CA SER A 342 -26.82 7.01 11.11
C SER A 342 -26.89 7.51 12.55
N PRO A 343 -25.87 8.22 13.04
CA PRO A 343 -25.89 8.81 14.39
C PRO A 343 -27.07 9.76 14.61
N ILE A 344 -27.78 9.59 15.72
CA ILE A 344 -28.92 10.45 16.11
C ILE A 344 -28.73 11.11 17.48
N ILE A 345 -27.67 10.75 18.21
CA ILE A 345 -27.22 11.46 19.41
C ILE A 345 -26.20 12.51 18.98
N VAL A 346 -26.48 13.77 19.29
CA VAL A 346 -25.62 14.90 18.93
C VAL A 346 -25.02 15.48 20.19
N LEU A 347 -23.69 15.48 20.26
CA LEU A 347 -22.92 16.16 21.27
C LEU A 347 -22.45 17.51 20.70
N SER A 348 -23.08 18.60 21.15
CA SER A 348 -22.87 19.95 20.65
C SER A 348 -22.01 20.77 21.61
N GLY A 349 -20.87 21.25 21.12
CA GLY A 349 -19.94 22.11 21.86
C GLY A 349 -20.20 23.60 21.75
N ARG A 350 -21.29 24.04 21.10
CA ARG A 350 -21.57 25.46 20.80
C ARG A 350 -21.62 26.34 22.04
N ARG A 351 -21.90 25.75 23.20
CA ARG A 351 -21.97 26.42 24.50
C ARG A 351 -20.89 25.93 25.49
N ALA A 352 -19.98 25.06 25.07
CA ALA A 352 -18.97 24.44 25.94
C ALA A 352 -17.83 25.40 26.32
N GLY A 353 -17.64 26.50 25.58
CA GLY A 353 -16.47 27.37 25.70
C GLY A 353 -15.20 26.70 25.16
N LEU A 354 -14.05 27.03 25.75
CA LEU A 354 -12.74 26.47 25.40
C LEU A 354 -12.62 25.02 25.90
N ALA A 355 -13.21 24.09 25.15
CA ALA A 355 -13.25 22.67 25.50
C ALA A 355 -13.05 21.78 24.26
N ASP A 356 -12.43 20.64 24.47
CA ASP A 356 -12.52 19.47 23.59
C ASP A 356 -13.87 18.76 23.83
N GLY A 357 -14.34 17.96 22.86
CA GLY A 357 -15.62 17.23 22.96
C GLY A 357 -15.60 16.08 23.95
N LEU A 358 -14.95 14.98 23.57
CA LEU A 358 -14.67 13.85 24.45
C LEU A 358 -13.15 13.70 24.62
N VAL A 359 -12.70 13.58 25.87
CA VAL A 359 -11.28 13.40 26.21
C VAL A 359 -11.07 12.05 26.88
N ILE A 360 -10.26 11.21 26.26
CA ILE A 360 -9.92 9.85 26.68
C ILE A 360 -8.50 9.86 27.24
N THR A 361 -8.33 9.35 28.45
CA THR A 361 -7.04 9.30 29.15
C THR A 361 -6.64 7.93 29.70
N SER A 362 -7.56 6.97 29.58
CA SER A 362 -7.38 5.57 29.95
C SER A 362 -7.39 4.69 28.69
N SER A 363 -7.16 3.40 28.89
CA SER A 363 -7.14 2.38 27.83
C SER A 363 -8.52 1.74 27.64
N LEU A 364 -8.69 1.08 26.48
CA LEU A 364 -9.84 0.25 26.17
C LEU A 364 -11.17 1.01 26.29
N ASN A 365 -11.27 2.24 25.79
CA ASN A 365 -12.55 2.94 25.69
C ASN A 365 -13.13 2.81 24.29
N VAL A 366 -14.46 2.85 24.18
CA VAL A 366 -15.16 2.83 22.89
C VAL A 366 -16.10 4.02 22.76
N ILE A 367 -15.93 4.81 21.71
CA ILE A 367 -16.88 5.86 21.32
C ILE A 367 -17.58 5.42 20.03
N ALA A 368 -18.89 5.19 20.11
CA ALA A 368 -19.67 4.64 19.00
C ALA A 368 -20.92 5.48 18.67
N GLY A 369 -21.13 5.76 17.38
CA GLY A 369 -22.44 6.20 16.87
C GLY A 369 -22.89 7.60 17.31
N LEU A 370 -21.96 8.53 17.55
CA LEU A 370 -22.25 9.91 17.96
C LEU A 370 -22.00 10.92 16.84
N VAL A 371 -22.75 12.02 16.84
CA VAL A 371 -22.36 13.25 16.15
C VAL A 371 -21.61 14.14 17.16
N ILE A 372 -20.40 14.60 16.85
CA ILE A 372 -19.57 15.43 17.75
C ILE A 372 -19.11 16.67 16.99
N HIS A 373 -19.62 17.85 17.37
CA HIS A 373 -19.35 19.07 16.61
C HIS A 373 -19.39 20.36 17.46
N GLY A 374 -18.86 21.44 16.91
CA GLY A 374 -19.05 22.79 17.46
C GLY A 374 -18.23 23.09 18.71
N PHE A 375 -17.28 22.22 19.09
CA PHE A 375 -16.33 22.48 20.16
C PHE A 375 -15.26 23.47 19.71
N GLU A 376 -14.74 24.32 20.60
CA GLU A 376 -13.61 25.20 20.26
C GLU A 376 -12.28 24.44 20.14
N GLY A 377 -12.16 23.30 20.82
CA GLY A 377 -11.05 22.35 20.70
C GLY A 377 -11.28 21.29 19.63
N SER A 378 -10.81 20.07 19.92
CA SER A 378 -10.97 18.88 19.08
C SER A 378 -12.30 18.18 19.37
N GLY A 379 -12.83 17.43 18.40
CA GLY A 379 -14.02 16.61 18.62
C GLY A 379 -13.76 15.48 19.63
N VAL A 380 -12.76 14.64 19.33
CA VAL A 380 -12.27 13.59 20.24
C VAL A 380 -10.77 13.76 20.46
N LYS A 381 -10.32 13.60 21.70
CA LYS A 381 -8.91 13.68 22.07
C LYS A 381 -8.49 12.48 22.90
N ILE A 382 -7.48 11.76 22.46
CA ILE A 382 -6.87 10.62 23.17
C ILE A 382 -5.48 11.05 23.62
N ILE A 383 -5.24 11.02 24.93
CA ILE A 383 -4.03 11.60 25.52
C ILE A 383 -3.69 10.97 26.87
N VAL A 384 -2.41 10.69 27.11
CA VAL A 384 -1.90 10.45 28.47
C VAL A 384 -1.54 11.78 29.15
N ASP A 385 -2.16 12.05 30.30
CA ASP A 385 -1.90 13.28 31.08
C ASP A 385 -0.54 13.25 31.79
N PRO A 386 0.15 14.40 31.92
CA PRO A 386 1.30 14.52 32.80
C PRO A 386 0.92 14.49 34.30
N PRO A 387 1.68 13.82 35.18
CA PRO A 387 2.83 12.97 34.88
C PRO A 387 2.40 11.64 34.25
N GLU A 388 3.14 11.14 33.25
CA GLU A 388 2.86 9.93 32.46
C GLU A 388 2.84 8.65 33.32
N SER A 389 1.80 8.44 34.12
CA SER A 389 1.65 7.29 35.03
C SER A 389 0.65 6.24 34.53
N GLY A 390 0.06 6.42 33.36
CA GLY A 390 -0.89 5.48 32.74
C GLY A 390 -0.64 5.28 31.24
N THR A 391 -1.57 4.59 30.59
CA THR A 391 -1.62 4.26 29.16
C THR A 391 -2.95 4.71 28.58
N ALA A 392 -2.96 5.00 27.28
CA ALA A 392 -4.18 5.22 26.50
C ALA A 392 -4.11 4.34 25.25
N THR A 393 -4.25 3.02 25.48
CA THR A 393 -4.10 1.97 24.48
C THR A 393 -5.42 1.33 24.11
N GLY A 394 -5.54 0.80 22.89
CA GLY A 394 -6.71 0.01 22.48
C GLY A 394 -8.04 0.78 22.45
N ASN A 395 -8.02 2.11 22.42
CA ASN A 395 -9.26 2.89 22.34
C ASN A 395 -9.82 2.85 20.91
N ILE A 396 -11.14 2.81 20.80
CA ILE A 396 -11.86 2.70 19.53
C ILE A 396 -12.79 3.90 19.35
N VAL A 397 -12.69 4.58 18.21
CA VAL A 397 -13.67 5.59 17.79
C VAL A 397 -14.29 5.12 16.48
N ARG A 398 -15.59 4.79 16.48
CA ARG A 398 -16.25 4.18 15.31
C ARG A 398 -17.66 4.70 15.07
N GLY A 399 -18.10 4.68 13.82
CA GLY A 399 -19.46 5.05 13.40
C GLY A 399 -19.86 6.49 13.76
N CYS A 400 -18.90 7.37 14.04
CA CYS A 400 -19.13 8.73 14.52
C CYS A 400 -19.06 9.76 13.39
N TYR A 401 -19.86 10.82 13.49
CA TYR A 401 -19.84 11.97 12.58
C TYR A 401 -19.20 13.16 13.32
N ILE A 402 -17.96 13.49 12.99
CA ILE A 402 -17.14 14.43 13.75
C ILE A 402 -16.87 15.69 12.91
N GLY A 403 -17.38 16.83 13.39
CA GLY A 403 -17.28 18.13 12.71
C GLY A 403 -18.39 18.42 11.69
N THR A 404 -19.36 17.52 11.55
CA THR A 404 -20.48 17.65 10.61
C THR A 404 -21.81 17.78 11.33
N ASP A 405 -22.87 18.10 10.59
CA ASP A 405 -24.25 17.92 11.04
C ASP A 405 -24.63 16.42 11.08
N PRO A 406 -25.78 16.06 11.67
CA PRO A 406 -26.17 14.65 11.79
C PRO A 406 -26.41 13.93 10.46
N THR A 407 -26.62 14.68 9.36
CA THR A 407 -26.72 14.10 8.02
C THR A 407 -25.36 13.82 7.39
N GLY A 408 -24.28 14.36 7.96
CA GLY A 408 -22.94 14.32 7.41
C GLY A 408 -22.80 15.08 6.09
N ARG A 409 -23.65 16.08 5.83
CA ARG A 409 -23.65 16.85 4.58
C ARG A 409 -23.32 18.33 4.76
N GLN A 410 -23.38 18.85 5.98
CA GLN A 410 -23.08 20.23 6.32
C GLN A 410 -21.97 20.30 7.37
N SER A 411 -21.11 21.30 7.26
CA SER A 411 -20.04 21.55 8.22
C SER A 411 -20.61 22.38 9.36
N ILE A 412 -20.40 21.90 10.58
CA ILE A 412 -20.54 22.70 11.81
C ILE A 412 -19.15 23.00 12.37
N GLY A 413 -18.25 22.01 12.28
CA GLY A 413 -16.83 22.08 12.55
C GLY A 413 -16.49 22.13 14.03
N ASN A 414 -15.45 21.39 14.41
CA ASN A 414 -14.72 21.68 15.64
C ASN A 414 -13.64 22.74 15.37
N GLY A 415 -13.22 23.45 16.41
CA GLY A 415 -12.33 24.60 16.33
C GLY A 415 -10.87 24.24 16.05
N LEU A 416 -10.49 22.99 16.32
CA LEU A 416 -9.20 22.40 15.97
C LEU A 416 -9.41 21.14 15.10
N TYR A 417 -9.12 19.97 15.64
CA TYR A 417 -9.09 18.69 14.93
C TYR A 417 -10.42 17.95 15.04
N GLY A 418 -10.68 17.04 14.11
CA GLY A 418 -11.74 16.04 14.33
C GLY A 418 -11.34 15.10 15.45
N VAL A 419 -10.22 14.40 15.26
CA VAL A 419 -9.62 13.49 16.25
C VAL A 419 -8.16 13.87 16.48
N LEU A 420 -7.74 13.95 17.74
CA LEU A 420 -6.35 14.16 18.15
C LEU A 420 -5.87 12.96 18.98
N ILE A 421 -4.78 12.33 18.58
CA ILE A 421 -4.07 11.30 19.35
C ILE A 421 -2.68 11.85 19.67
N THR A 422 -2.33 11.94 20.95
CA THR A 422 -1.10 12.61 21.34
C THR A 422 -0.48 12.14 22.64
N ARG A 423 0.82 12.44 22.80
CA ARG A 423 1.70 12.11 23.93
C ARG A 423 2.11 10.64 24.00
N ASN A 424 3.23 10.41 24.69
CA ASN A 424 3.81 9.10 24.91
C ASN A 424 2.80 8.15 25.57
N ARG A 425 2.92 6.85 25.27
CA ARG A 425 2.03 5.78 25.75
C ARG A 425 0.56 5.89 25.29
N THR A 426 0.31 6.64 24.24
CA THR A 426 -0.95 6.62 23.48
C THR A 426 -0.72 5.83 22.20
N GLN A 427 -1.14 4.56 22.18
CA GLN A 427 -0.75 3.58 21.16
C GLN A 427 -1.89 2.63 20.81
N ALA A 428 -1.78 1.90 19.71
CA ALA A 428 -2.73 0.84 19.35
C ALA A 428 -4.20 1.29 19.35
N ASN A 429 -4.48 2.56 19.08
CA ASN A 429 -5.85 3.08 19.02
C ASN A 429 -6.41 2.90 17.61
N LEU A 430 -7.69 2.55 17.52
CA LEU A 430 -8.40 2.35 16.26
C LEU A 430 -9.40 3.49 16.01
N ILE A 431 -9.18 4.21 14.91
CA ILE A 431 -10.15 5.18 14.38
C ILE A 431 -10.83 4.55 13.16
N GLY A 432 -12.09 4.16 13.33
CA GLY A 432 -12.93 3.56 12.30
C GLY A 432 -13.01 2.03 12.44
N GLY A 433 -12.84 1.32 11.32
CA GLY A 433 -12.94 -0.14 11.22
C GLY A 433 -13.21 -0.60 9.79
N THR A 434 -13.21 -1.91 9.55
CA THR A 434 -13.43 -2.49 8.21
C THR A 434 -14.91 -2.63 7.85
N ALA A 435 -15.80 -2.66 8.85
CA ALA A 435 -17.24 -2.72 8.61
C ALA A 435 -17.81 -1.34 8.22
N PRO A 436 -18.78 -1.26 7.29
CA PRO A 436 -19.42 0.01 6.94
C PRO A 436 -20.07 0.75 8.12
N THR A 437 -20.49 0.04 9.18
CA THR A 437 -21.05 0.62 10.40
C THR A 437 -20.01 1.25 11.31
N ASP A 438 -18.74 0.87 11.17
CA ASP A 438 -17.63 1.42 11.97
C ASP A 438 -17.05 2.70 11.35
N ARG A 439 -17.41 3.01 10.12
CA ARG A 439 -16.94 4.19 9.38
C ARG A 439 -17.26 5.49 10.09
N ASN A 440 -16.22 6.25 10.44
CA ASN A 440 -16.41 7.64 10.84
C ASN A 440 -16.50 8.56 9.62
N VAL A 441 -17.20 9.68 9.80
CA VAL A 441 -17.18 10.84 8.88
C VAL A 441 -16.52 11.99 9.62
N ILE A 442 -15.28 12.33 9.26
CA ILE A 442 -14.43 13.30 9.96
C ILE A 442 -14.14 14.47 9.04
N SER A 443 -15.01 15.48 9.10
CA SER A 443 -15.11 16.52 8.06
C SER A 443 -15.53 17.86 8.65
N GLY A 444 -15.22 18.95 7.94
CA GLY A 444 -15.64 20.28 8.35
C GLY A 444 -14.90 20.90 9.55
N ASN A 445 -13.85 20.26 10.08
CA ASN A 445 -13.07 20.78 11.20
C ASN A 445 -12.16 21.94 10.75
N ARG A 446 -11.84 22.90 11.63
CA ARG A 446 -11.04 24.08 11.25
C ARG A 446 -9.57 23.80 10.99
N SER A 447 -9.03 22.70 11.51
CA SER A 447 -7.66 22.23 11.29
C SER A 447 -7.67 20.87 10.57
N ASN A 448 -6.77 19.95 10.91
CA ASN A 448 -6.69 18.61 10.34
C ASN A 448 -7.91 17.75 10.72
N GLY A 449 -8.26 16.78 9.86
CA GLY A 449 -9.30 15.80 10.19
C GLY A 449 -8.88 14.92 11.36
N ILE A 450 -7.75 14.22 11.19
CA ILE A 450 -7.10 13.42 12.23
C ILE A 450 -5.65 13.91 12.40
N GLU A 451 -5.23 14.10 13.64
CA GLU A 451 -3.84 14.43 13.99
C GLU A 451 -3.23 13.39 14.92
N LEU A 452 -2.07 12.87 14.54
CA LEU A 452 -1.18 12.08 15.39
C LEU A 452 0.03 12.96 15.70
N ASP A 453 0.19 13.38 16.96
CA ASP A 453 1.26 14.28 17.38
C ASP A 453 2.00 13.81 18.64
N PHE A 454 3.28 14.18 18.79
CA PHE A 454 4.20 13.67 19.82
C PHE A 454 4.41 12.14 19.68
N PRO A 455 5.36 11.53 20.41
CA PRO A 455 5.62 10.08 20.31
C PRO A 455 4.37 9.22 20.57
N THR A 456 3.68 8.82 19.52
CA THR A 456 2.59 7.81 19.52
C THR A 456 2.94 6.75 18.49
N PHE A 457 2.50 5.50 18.68
CA PHE A 457 2.78 4.45 17.72
C PHE A 457 1.71 3.37 17.62
N GLY A 458 1.72 2.64 16.51
CA GLY A 458 0.82 1.51 16.29
C GLY A 458 -0.65 1.89 16.12
N ASN A 459 -0.98 3.16 15.87
CA ASN A 459 -2.39 3.55 15.71
C ASN A 459 -2.91 3.17 14.32
N LEU A 460 -4.17 2.77 14.25
CA LEU A 460 -4.84 2.31 13.06
C LEU A 460 -5.96 3.29 12.67
N ILE A 461 -5.92 3.81 11.44
CA ILE A 461 -6.96 4.67 10.89
C ILE A 461 -7.57 3.92 9.71
N LEU A 462 -8.73 3.28 9.93
CA LEU A 462 -9.31 2.31 8.98
C LEU A 462 -10.72 2.72 8.53
N GLY A 463 -11.00 2.65 7.23
CA GLY A 463 -12.36 2.69 6.68
C GLY A 463 -13.12 4.01 6.84
N ASN A 464 -12.43 5.11 7.17
CA ASN A 464 -13.02 6.42 7.44
C ASN A 464 -13.26 7.24 6.17
N TYR A 465 -14.24 8.15 6.24
CA TYR A 465 -14.43 9.22 5.26
C TYR A 465 -13.94 10.54 5.88
N ILE A 466 -12.94 11.16 5.26
CA ILE A 466 -12.22 12.32 5.82
C ILE A 466 -12.19 13.46 4.80
N GLY A 467 -12.86 14.57 5.14
CA GLY A 467 -13.00 15.75 4.28
C GLY A 467 -14.13 15.66 3.25
N THR A 468 -14.96 14.62 3.30
CA THR A 468 -16.10 14.41 2.41
C THR A 468 -17.43 14.38 3.17
N THR A 469 -18.54 14.39 2.42
CA THR A 469 -19.87 14.10 2.96
C THR A 469 -20.01 12.62 3.33
N ALA A 470 -21.01 12.25 4.13
CA ALA A 470 -21.21 10.87 4.59
C ALA A 470 -21.42 9.84 3.47
N ASP A 471 -21.91 10.26 2.29
CA ASP A 471 -22.00 9.43 1.09
C ASP A 471 -20.68 9.36 0.28
N GLY A 472 -19.66 10.11 0.69
CA GLY A 472 -18.36 10.23 0.04
C GLY A 472 -18.42 10.88 -1.35
N MET A 473 -19.56 11.50 -1.71
CA MET A 473 -19.77 12.09 -3.04
C MET A 473 -19.48 13.58 -3.06
N GLY A 474 -19.56 14.31 -1.95
CA GLY A 474 -19.30 15.75 -1.89
C GLY A 474 -18.05 16.07 -1.05
N ALA A 475 -17.41 17.20 -1.34
CA ALA A 475 -16.36 17.75 -0.47
C ALA A 475 -17.00 18.46 0.74
N LEU A 476 -16.44 18.23 1.92
CA LEU A 476 -16.78 18.88 3.18
C LEU A 476 -15.48 19.17 3.95
N PRO A 477 -14.69 20.16 3.48
CA PRO A 477 -13.27 20.29 3.80
C PRO A 477 -13.01 20.39 5.30
N ASN A 478 -12.02 19.63 5.77
CA ASN A 478 -11.23 20.06 6.92
C ASN A 478 -10.30 21.22 6.48
N GLY A 479 -9.99 22.14 7.40
CA GLY A 479 -9.19 23.34 7.12
C GLY A 479 -7.70 23.07 6.90
N GLY A 480 -7.21 21.90 7.34
CA GLY A 480 -5.84 21.41 7.12
C GLY A 480 -5.80 20.15 6.25
N ALA A 481 -4.87 19.26 6.56
CA ALA A 481 -4.77 17.93 5.95
C ALA A 481 -5.92 17.01 6.41
N GLY A 482 -6.19 15.96 5.63
CA GLY A 482 -7.11 14.91 6.08
C GLY A 482 -6.54 14.17 7.30
N VAL A 483 -5.32 13.64 7.13
CA VAL A 483 -4.54 13.01 8.20
C VAL A 483 -3.17 13.68 8.29
N PHE A 484 -2.81 14.16 9.48
CA PHE A 484 -1.52 14.79 9.76
C PHE A 484 -0.74 14.00 10.81
N ILE A 485 0.52 13.71 10.52
CA ILE A 485 1.40 12.89 11.37
C ILE A 485 2.68 13.67 11.65
N SER A 486 2.89 13.98 12.93
CA SER A 486 4.05 14.67 13.48
C SER A 486 4.51 13.90 14.73
N GLY A 487 5.79 13.60 14.88
CA GLY A 487 6.28 12.87 16.06
C GLY A 487 5.77 11.43 16.29
N ALA A 488 4.91 10.85 15.44
CA ALA A 488 4.37 9.49 15.56
C ALA A 488 4.97 8.48 14.56
N ARG A 489 5.15 7.22 14.97
CA ARG A 489 5.77 6.14 14.17
C ARG A 489 4.90 4.89 14.07
N ASP A 490 5.16 4.03 13.09
CA ASP A 490 4.55 2.69 12.99
C ASP A 490 3.00 2.71 12.98
N ASN A 491 2.40 3.78 12.44
CA ASN A 491 0.95 3.90 12.30
C ASN A 491 0.52 3.41 10.92
N VAL A 492 -0.70 2.86 10.83
CA VAL A 492 -1.28 2.41 9.57
C VAL A 492 -2.48 3.29 9.23
N ILE A 493 -2.41 3.92 8.06
CA ILE A 493 -3.45 4.74 7.48
C ILE A 493 -4.02 3.93 6.33
N GLY A 494 -5.23 3.44 6.53
CA GLY A 494 -5.88 2.47 5.68
C GLY A 494 -5.44 1.06 6.06
N GLY A 495 -5.46 0.12 5.11
CA GLY A 495 -5.03 -1.24 5.37
C GLY A 495 -5.28 -2.14 4.17
N ARG A 496 -4.80 -3.38 4.26
CA ARG A 496 -4.91 -4.38 3.21
C ARG A 496 -6.21 -5.18 3.28
N GLU A 497 -6.92 -5.13 4.40
CA GLU A 497 -8.19 -5.82 4.52
C GLU A 497 -9.30 -5.12 3.72
N PRO A 498 -10.23 -5.87 3.11
CA PRO A 498 -11.41 -5.28 2.49
C PRO A 498 -12.16 -4.34 3.46
N GLY A 499 -12.38 -3.09 3.03
CA GLY A 499 -13.03 -2.08 3.86
C GLY A 499 -12.09 -1.25 4.76
N ALA A 500 -10.81 -1.62 4.89
CA ALA A 500 -9.83 -0.87 5.68
C ALA A 500 -9.40 0.45 5.04
N GLY A 501 -9.48 0.57 3.70
CA GLY A 501 -9.09 1.79 2.98
C GLY A 501 -9.92 3.02 3.37
N ASN A 502 -9.26 4.13 3.69
CA ASN A 502 -9.95 5.40 3.93
C ASN A 502 -10.22 6.15 2.63
N LEU A 503 -11.32 6.93 2.61
CA LEU A 503 -11.57 7.96 1.61
C LEU A 503 -11.10 9.31 2.15
N ILE A 504 -9.97 9.81 1.66
CA ILE A 504 -9.30 11.03 2.16
C ILE A 504 -9.28 12.08 1.06
N SER A 505 -10.32 12.91 1.01
CA SER A 505 -10.60 13.76 -0.14
C SER A 505 -11.25 15.08 0.28
N GLY A 506 -11.18 16.09 -0.56
CA GLY A 506 -11.84 17.37 -0.33
C GLY A 506 -11.27 18.20 0.82
N ASN A 507 -10.11 17.85 1.39
CA ASN A 507 -9.47 18.63 2.47
C ASN A 507 -8.78 19.88 1.90
N SER A 508 -8.60 20.93 2.72
CA SER A 508 -7.99 22.18 2.25
C SER A 508 -6.47 22.06 2.05
N GLY A 509 -5.81 21.16 2.78
CA GLY A 509 -4.40 20.80 2.65
C GLY A 509 -4.17 19.52 1.85
N SER A 510 -3.11 18.78 2.18
CA SER A 510 -2.85 17.45 1.59
C SER A 510 -3.82 16.40 2.11
N GLY A 511 -4.01 15.30 1.39
CA GLY A 511 -4.79 14.17 1.90
C GLY A 511 -4.14 13.59 3.17
N VAL A 512 -2.91 13.09 3.01
CA VAL A 512 -2.06 12.61 4.12
C VAL A 512 -0.76 13.42 4.16
N GLN A 513 -0.36 13.90 5.33
CA GLN A 513 0.89 14.64 5.53
C GLN A 513 1.71 14.03 6.68
N ILE A 514 2.96 13.69 6.38
CA ILE A 514 3.91 13.04 7.29
C ILE A 514 5.14 13.93 7.43
N VAL A 515 5.47 14.31 8.67
CA VAL A 515 6.52 15.29 8.97
C VAL A 515 7.54 14.72 9.95
N GLY A 516 8.77 14.51 9.47
CA GLY A 516 9.93 14.18 10.32
C GLY A 516 9.87 12.86 11.07
N VAL A 517 9.05 11.90 10.61
CA VAL A 517 8.80 10.62 11.28
C VAL A 517 9.00 9.42 10.35
N PHE A 518 8.98 8.21 10.93
CA PHE A 518 9.30 6.97 10.24
C PHE A 518 8.36 5.81 10.57
N GLY A 519 8.44 4.74 9.75
CA GLY A 519 7.72 3.49 9.96
C GLY A 519 6.22 3.57 9.66
N ASN A 520 5.70 4.71 9.22
CA ASN A 520 4.28 4.85 8.92
C ASN A 520 3.93 4.23 7.56
N GLN A 521 2.76 3.60 7.49
CA GLN A 521 2.26 2.92 6.30
C GLN A 521 0.96 3.57 5.84
N VAL A 522 0.88 3.92 4.56
CA VAL A 522 -0.33 4.44 3.90
C VAL A 522 -0.76 3.41 2.86
N GLN A 523 -1.82 2.64 3.11
CA GLN A 523 -2.18 1.46 2.31
C GLN A 523 -3.67 1.41 1.99
N GLY A 524 -4.03 1.01 0.77
CA GLY A 524 -5.43 0.76 0.38
C GLY A 524 -6.33 2.00 0.36
N ASN A 525 -5.79 3.22 0.46
CA ASN A 525 -6.59 4.44 0.56
C ASN A 525 -7.00 5.01 -0.79
N TRP A 526 -8.10 5.75 -0.78
CA TRP A 526 -8.63 6.50 -1.92
C TRP A 526 -8.47 7.98 -1.62
N ILE A 527 -7.57 8.66 -2.32
CA ILE A 527 -7.09 10.00 -1.97
C ILE A 527 -7.28 10.96 -3.13
N GLY A 528 -8.14 11.97 -2.93
CA GLY A 528 -8.45 13.01 -3.91
C GLY A 528 -9.58 12.66 -4.89
N VAL A 529 -10.24 11.51 -4.69
CA VAL A 529 -11.37 11.01 -5.48
C VAL A 529 -12.65 10.89 -4.65
N ASP A 530 -13.80 10.71 -5.29
CA ASP A 530 -15.06 10.36 -4.60
C ASP A 530 -15.15 8.88 -4.24
N ALA A 531 -16.21 8.49 -3.52
CA ALA A 531 -16.44 7.10 -3.10
C ALA A 531 -16.60 6.11 -4.27
N THR A 532 -16.70 6.57 -5.52
CA THR A 532 -16.68 5.71 -6.71
C THR A 532 -15.29 5.60 -7.34
N GLY A 533 -14.36 6.49 -6.94
CA GLY A 533 -13.02 6.62 -7.51
C GLY A 533 -13.01 7.30 -8.87
N GLY A 534 -14.18 7.53 -9.47
CA GLY A 534 -14.33 8.01 -10.84
C GLY A 534 -14.38 9.52 -10.98
N ARG A 535 -14.45 10.29 -9.90
CA ARG A 535 -14.48 11.75 -9.97
C ARG A 535 -13.50 12.35 -8.98
N ALA A 536 -12.82 13.41 -9.39
CA ALA A 536 -11.97 14.19 -8.49
C ALA A 536 -12.82 14.88 -7.40
N LEU A 537 -12.41 14.68 -6.15
CA LEU A 537 -12.78 15.48 -4.98
C LEU A 537 -11.46 16.01 -4.39
N PRO A 538 -10.87 17.04 -5.02
CA PRO A 538 -9.47 17.40 -4.78
C PRO A 538 -9.22 17.76 -3.32
N ASN A 539 -8.17 17.17 -2.77
CA ASN A 539 -7.45 17.81 -1.67
C ASN A 539 -6.75 19.06 -2.25
N GLY A 540 -6.72 20.17 -1.50
CA GLY A 540 -6.16 21.45 -1.95
C GLY A 540 -4.63 21.44 -2.13
N GLY A 541 -3.94 20.47 -1.51
CA GLY A 541 -2.52 20.19 -1.67
C GLY A 541 -2.23 18.95 -2.53
N ASP A 542 -1.21 18.21 -2.13
CA ASP A 542 -0.86 16.92 -2.72
C ASP A 542 -1.75 15.80 -2.14
N GLY A 543 -1.83 14.64 -2.80
CA GLY A 543 -2.48 13.47 -2.21
C GLY A 543 -1.76 13.01 -0.95
N VAL A 544 -0.46 12.72 -1.06
CA VAL A 544 0.41 12.34 0.06
C VAL A 544 1.65 13.23 0.09
N THR A 545 2.03 13.71 1.27
CA THR A 545 3.20 14.58 1.49
C THR A 545 4.13 14.00 2.55
N LEU A 546 5.41 13.83 2.20
CA LEU A 546 6.51 13.39 3.07
C LEU A 546 7.53 14.54 3.19
N ILE A 547 7.71 15.11 4.38
CA ILE A 547 8.60 16.27 4.58
C ILE A 547 9.40 16.27 5.89
N GLY A 548 10.38 17.16 5.98
CA GLY A 548 11.02 17.55 7.24
C GLY A 548 11.83 16.43 7.91
N GLY A 549 12.48 15.61 7.10
CA GLY A 549 13.26 14.45 7.52
C GLY A 549 12.47 13.14 7.60
N ALA A 550 11.23 13.08 7.09
CA ALA A 550 10.47 11.82 7.06
C ALA A 550 11.25 10.71 6.34
N HIS A 551 11.34 9.52 6.93
CA HIS A 551 12.09 8.41 6.37
C HIS A 551 11.51 7.04 6.68
N SER A 552 11.88 6.00 5.93
CA SER A 552 11.41 4.63 6.17
C SER A 552 9.88 4.50 6.27
N ASN A 553 9.13 5.36 5.55
CA ASN A 553 7.68 5.25 5.43
C ASN A 553 7.33 4.54 4.12
N LEU A 554 6.22 3.80 4.13
CA LEU A 554 5.71 3.05 2.98
C LEU A 554 4.40 3.66 2.49
N ILE A 555 4.39 4.12 1.24
CA ILE A 555 3.19 4.58 0.54
C ILE A 555 2.80 3.51 -0.48
N GLY A 556 1.74 2.77 -0.17
CA GLY A 556 1.25 1.63 -0.93
C GLY A 556 1.90 0.33 -0.45
N GLY A 557 2.32 -0.54 -1.37
CA GLY A 557 2.94 -1.82 -1.03
C GLY A 557 3.19 -2.70 -2.26
N SER A 558 3.56 -3.95 -2.03
CA SER A 558 3.77 -4.96 -3.06
C SER A 558 2.49 -5.66 -3.52
N THR A 559 1.38 -5.45 -2.82
CA THR A 559 0.14 -6.23 -2.97
C THR A 559 -0.94 -5.40 -3.68
N GLU A 560 -1.92 -6.05 -4.32
CA GLU A 560 -3.07 -5.33 -4.89
C GLU A 560 -3.92 -4.66 -3.81
N ALA A 561 -4.06 -5.31 -2.65
CA ALA A 561 -4.83 -4.78 -1.54
C ALA A 561 -4.15 -3.57 -0.84
N ALA A 562 -2.81 -3.47 -0.93
CA ALA A 562 -2.07 -2.33 -0.39
C ALA A 562 -2.11 -1.08 -1.29
N ARG A 563 -2.57 -1.18 -2.55
CA ARG A 563 -2.51 -0.07 -3.51
C ARG A 563 -3.37 1.11 -3.06
N ASN A 564 -2.77 2.29 -2.96
CA ASN A 564 -3.56 3.51 -2.87
C ASN A 564 -3.97 3.98 -4.27
N VAL A 565 -5.16 4.58 -4.36
CA VAL A 565 -5.59 5.39 -5.50
C VAL A 565 -5.35 6.85 -5.14
N ILE A 566 -4.31 7.45 -5.72
CA ILE A 566 -3.85 8.81 -5.41
C ILE A 566 -4.05 9.70 -6.65
N SER A 567 -5.25 10.25 -6.77
CA SER A 567 -5.75 10.83 -8.01
C SER A 567 -6.62 12.05 -7.74
N GLY A 568 -6.79 12.93 -8.72
CA GLY A 568 -7.69 14.08 -8.60
C GLY A 568 -7.27 15.15 -7.59
N ASN A 569 -6.04 15.13 -7.06
CA ASN A 569 -5.55 16.15 -6.12
C ASN A 569 -5.19 17.44 -6.85
N ALA A 570 -5.28 18.59 -6.17
CA ALA A 570 -5.04 19.89 -6.81
C ALA A 570 -3.58 20.10 -7.24
N GLN A 571 -2.63 19.44 -6.58
CA GLN A 571 -1.20 19.47 -6.90
C GLN A 571 -0.71 18.09 -7.35
N ASN A 572 0.32 17.54 -6.72
CA ASN A 572 0.90 16.25 -7.11
C ASN A 572 0.12 15.10 -6.48
N GLY A 573 0.28 13.89 -7.03
CA GLY A 573 -0.18 12.69 -6.33
C GLY A 573 0.60 12.50 -5.03
N VAL A 574 1.92 12.36 -5.14
CA VAL A 574 2.84 12.21 -3.99
C VAL A 574 3.94 13.27 -4.06
N ARG A 575 4.22 13.95 -2.94
CA ARG A 575 5.36 14.86 -2.80
C ARG A 575 6.31 14.40 -1.70
N VAL A 576 7.58 14.28 -2.03
CA VAL A 576 8.69 13.97 -1.12
C VAL A 576 9.64 15.16 -1.13
N ALA A 577 9.77 15.88 -0.01
CA ALA A 577 10.61 17.07 0.06
C ALA A 577 11.42 17.12 1.36
N ASP A 578 12.75 17.21 1.27
CA ASP A 578 13.62 17.09 2.45
C ASP A 578 13.33 15.80 3.25
N ALA A 579 13.23 14.66 2.56
CA ALA A 579 12.86 13.36 3.11
C ALA A 579 13.69 12.25 2.44
N PHE A 580 13.94 11.14 3.14
CA PHE A 580 14.88 10.12 2.65
C PHE A 580 14.48 8.68 2.96
N SER A 581 14.98 7.71 2.19
CA SER A 581 14.72 6.27 2.45
C SER A 581 13.24 5.90 2.58
N ASN A 582 12.34 6.62 1.92
CA ASN A 582 10.92 6.26 1.84
C ASN A 582 10.67 5.41 0.60
N GLN A 583 9.63 4.58 0.67
CA GLN A 583 9.20 3.75 -0.45
C GLN A 583 7.81 4.15 -0.92
N ILE A 584 7.66 4.35 -2.23
CA ILE A 584 6.38 4.58 -2.89
C ILE A 584 6.18 3.41 -3.85
N ALA A 585 5.32 2.45 -3.50
CA ALA A 585 5.18 1.18 -4.24
C ALA A 585 3.72 0.83 -4.51
N GLY A 586 3.45 0.24 -5.67
CA GLY A 586 2.14 -0.34 -6.01
C GLY A 586 0.99 0.65 -6.22
N ASN A 587 1.20 1.97 -6.14
CA ASN A 587 0.09 2.93 -6.18
C ASN A 587 -0.49 3.11 -7.59
N ILE A 588 -1.77 3.47 -7.66
CA ILE A 588 -2.44 3.99 -8.85
C ILE A 588 -2.46 5.52 -8.73
N ILE A 589 -1.76 6.23 -9.62
CA ILE A 589 -1.56 7.67 -9.52
C ILE A 589 -2.01 8.38 -10.80
N GLY A 590 -3.10 9.15 -10.67
CA GLY A 590 -3.70 9.94 -11.77
C GLY A 590 -4.82 9.23 -12.54
N LEU A 591 -5.20 8.02 -12.12
CA LEU A 591 -6.28 7.21 -12.72
C LEU A 591 -7.38 6.87 -11.71
N ASP A 592 -8.50 6.37 -12.23
CA ASP A 592 -9.53 5.71 -11.42
C ASP A 592 -9.06 4.33 -10.92
N PRO A 593 -9.75 3.71 -9.93
CA PRO A 593 -9.34 2.42 -9.36
C PRO A 593 -9.30 1.27 -10.39
N THR A 594 -10.05 1.38 -11.50
CA THR A 594 -10.04 0.38 -12.58
C THR A 594 -8.88 0.54 -13.57
N MET A 595 -8.09 1.60 -13.44
CA MET A 595 -7.00 1.97 -14.35
C MET A 595 -7.47 2.13 -15.82
N THR A 596 -8.73 2.48 -16.05
CA THR A 596 -9.26 2.64 -17.42
C THR A 596 -9.46 4.10 -17.81
N ARG A 597 -9.49 5.01 -16.83
CA ARG A 597 -9.76 6.42 -17.08
C ARG A 597 -8.89 7.32 -16.21
N ALA A 598 -8.41 8.41 -16.80
CA ALA A 598 -7.69 9.45 -16.07
C ALA A 598 -8.61 10.19 -15.09
N VAL A 599 -8.12 10.36 -13.86
CA VAL A 599 -8.61 11.29 -12.84
C VAL A 599 -7.40 12.13 -12.42
N PRO A 600 -7.01 13.13 -13.23
CA PRO A 600 -5.67 13.71 -13.17
C PRO A 600 -5.38 14.38 -11.84
N ASN A 601 -4.19 14.16 -11.28
CA ASN A 601 -3.61 15.14 -10.36
C ASN A 601 -3.26 16.42 -11.14
N GLY A 602 -3.37 17.58 -10.49
CA GLY A 602 -3.19 18.89 -11.12
C GLY A 602 -1.76 19.22 -11.54
N ALA A 603 -0.77 18.51 -10.99
CA ALA A 603 0.65 18.63 -11.33
C ALA A 603 1.24 17.25 -11.70
N SER A 604 2.42 16.91 -11.18
CA SER A 604 3.07 15.63 -11.46
C SER A 604 2.42 14.47 -10.70
N GLY A 605 2.59 13.25 -11.18
CA GLY A 605 2.19 12.07 -10.41
C GLY A 605 2.99 11.98 -9.10
N ILE A 606 4.31 12.04 -9.19
CA ILE A 606 5.22 12.05 -8.04
C ILE A 606 6.23 13.20 -8.19
N LEU A 607 6.45 13.97 -7.13
CA LEU A 607 7.47 15.02 -7.04
C LEU A 607 8.48 14.70 -5.91
N VAL A 608 9.76 14.59 -6.25
CA VAL A 608 10.88 14.47 -5.30
C VAL A 608 11.71 15.75 -5.35
N THR A 609 11.85 16.45 -4.22
CA THR A 609 12.43 17.79 -4.22
C THR A 609 13.14 18.19 -2.93
N ALA A 610 13.68 19.42 -2.89
CA ALA A 610 14.29 20.05 -1.73
C ALA A 610 15.30 19.15 -1.01
N GLY A 611 16.26 18.58 -1.75
CA GLY A 611 17.32 17.74 -1.17
C GLY A 611 16.89 16.32 -0.76
N ALA A 612 15.65 15.89 -1.06
CA ALA A 612 15.20 14.53 -0.77
C ALA A 612 16.11 13.48 -1.41
N ARG A 613 16.46 12.41 -0.67
CA ARG A 613 17.49 11.44 -1.09
C ARG A 613 17.18 9.99 -0.79
N GLU A 614 17.78 9.06 -1.52
CA GLU A 614 17.71 7.61 -1.21
C GLU A 614 16.28 7.04 -1.17
N ASN A 615 15.32 7.70 -1.82
CA ASN A 615 13.94 7.22 -1.89
C ASN A 615 13.80 6.17 -3.00
N LEU A 616 12.89 5.22 -2.81
CA LEU A 616 12.56 4.18 -3.76
C LEU A 616 11.16 4.42 -4.34
N ILE A 617 11.07 4.62 -5.65
CA ILE A 617 9.82 4.71 -6.39
C ILE A 617 9.65 3.40 -7.17
N GLY A 618 8.73 2.59 -6.69
CA GLY A 618 8.44 1.22 -7.12
C GLY A 618 8.94 0.20 -6.10
N GLY A 619 9.26 -0.99 -6.57
CA GLY A 619 9.84 -2.05 -5.75
C GLY A 619 10.47 -3.15 -6.59
N LEU A 620 11.16 -4.06 -5.92
CA LEU A 620 11.91 -5.14 -6.57
C LEU A 620 11.01 -6.31 -7.01
N GLU A 621 9.76 -6.35 -6.56
CA GLU A 621 8.80 -7.39 -6.93
C GLU A 621 7.92 -6.93 -8.10
N PRO A 622 7.48 -7.84 -9.00
CA PRO A 622 6.72 -7.49 -10.19
C PRO A 622 5.44 -6.68 -9.95
N SER A 623 4.80 -6.85 -8.79
CA SER A 623 3.54 -6.18 -8.39
C SER A 623 3.75 -4.83 -7.69
N SER A 624 4.97 -4.54 -7.23
CA SER A 624 5.34 -3.33 -6.46
C SER A 624 5.53 -2.08 -7.32
N GLY A 625 5.43 -2.20 -8.64
CA GLY A 625 5.46 -1.07 -9.57
C GLY A 625 4.26 -0.14 -9.40
N ASN A 626 4.50 1.17 -9.38
CA ASN A 626 3.41 2.14 -9.45
C ASN A 626 2.89 2.26 -10.89
N VAL A 627 1.59 2.51 -11.01
CA VAL A 627 0.95 2.92 -12.27
C VAL A 627 0.76 4.44 -12.22
N ILE A 628 1.54 5.17 -13.02
CA ILE A 628 1.64 6.63 -12.98
C ILE A 628 1.25 7.18 -14.35
N ALA A 629 -0.02 7.54 -14.50
CA ALA A 629 -0.62 7.81 -15.80
C ALA A 629 -1.76 8.84 -15.68
N GLY A 630 -2.06 9.55 -16.76
CA GLY A 630 -3.15 10.52 -16.80
C GLY A 630 -2.97 11.77 -15.92
N ASN A 631 -1.76 12.04 -15.39
CA ASN A 631 -1.49 13.26 -14.62
C ASN A 631 -1.39 14.49 -15.54
N SER A 632 -1.70 15.68 -15.01
CA SER A 632 -1.68 16.91 -15.82
C SER A 632 -0.27 17.37 -16.19
N GLY A 633 0.72 17.03 -15.36
CA GLY A 633 2.15 17.29 -15.55
C GLY A 633 2.95 16.04 -15.93
N ASP A 634 4.20 15.98 -15.46
CA ASP A 634 5.07 14.80 -15.66
C ASP A 634 4.56 13.59 -14.86
N GLY A 635 4.95 12.38 -15.25
CA GLY A 635 4.73 11.20 -14.40
C GLY A 635 5.48 11.33 -13.08
N ILE A 636 6.81 11.47 -13.16
CA ILE A 636 7.71 11.67 -12.01
C ILE A 636 8.58 12.90 -12.26
N THR A 637 8.72 13.79 -11.27
CA THR A 637 9.65 14.93 -11.31
C THR A 637 10.66 14.83 -10.17
N LEU A 638 11.95 14.97 -10.45
CA LEU A 638 13.03 15.11 -9.47
C LEU A 638 13.66 16.49 -9.62
N ALA A 639 13.72 17.28 -8.55
CA ALA A 639 14.18 18.67 -8.65
C ALA A 639 14.91 19.19 -7.41
N ARG A 640 15.55 20.35 -7.52
CA ARG A 640 16.08 21.15 -6.38
C ARG A 640 16.98 20.32 -5.44
N GLY A 641 17.98 19.65 -6.01
CA GLY A 641 18.99 18.92 -5.26
C GLY A 641 18.58 17.53 -4.78
N ALA A 642 17.49 16.94 -5.30
CA ALA A 642 17.16 15.55 -5.01
C ALA A 642 18.33 14.63 -5.41
N SER A 643 18.56 13.53 -4.69
CA SER A 643 19.68 12.65 -5.01
C SER A 643 19.45 11.16 -4.73
N ASN A 644 20.22 10.29 -5.38
CA ASN A 644 20.27 8.85 -5.09
C ASN A 644 18.89 8.17 -5.07
N THR A 645 17.92 8.69 -5.82
CA THR A 645 16.57 8.13 -5.89
C THR A 645 16.58 6.95 -6.86
N GLN A 646 15.92 5.86 -6.50
CA GLN A 646 15.77 4.69 -7.36
C GLN A 646 14.36 4.67 -7.93
N ILE A 647 14.24 4.48 -9.24
CA ILE A 647 12.97 4.41 -9.96
C ILE A 647 12.96 3.10 -10.73
N ILE A 648 12.18 2.13 -10.27
CA ILE A 648 12.18 0.77 -10.82
C ILE A 648 10.76 0.21 -10.90
N ALA A 649 10.55 -0.71 -11.84
CA ALA A 649 9.31 -1.47 -12.00
C ALA A 649 8.03 -0.66 -12.30
N ASN A 650 8.12 0.66 -12.53
CA ASN A 650 6.93 1.51 -12.71
C ASN A 650 6.37 1.41 -14.14
N LEU A 651 5.05 1.59 -14.25
CA LEU A 651 4.34 1.79 -15.50
C LEU A 651 3.97 3.28 -15.60
N ILE A 652 4.52 3.98 -16.59
CA ILE A 652 4.45 5.44 -16.70
C ILE A 652 3.84 5.82 -18.04
N GLY A 653 2.65 6.42 -18.00
CA GLY A 653 1.82 6.78 -19.18
C GLY A 653 1.07 5.60 -19.82
N THR A 654 1.19 4.41 -19.21
CA THR A 654 0.50 3.15 -19.56
C THR A 654 0.09 2.42 -18.28
N THR A 655 -0.78 1.41 -18.41
CA THR A 655 -1.22 0.55 -17.28
C THR A 655 -0.79 -0.91 -17.44
N ASP A 656 -0.08 -1.22 -18.52
CA ASP A 656 0.47 -2.55 -18.81
C ASP A 656 1.86 -2.42 -19.45
N ARG A 657 2.68 -3.47 -19.30
CA ARG A 657 4.08 -3.49 -19.78
C ARG A 657 4.17 -3.53 -21.30
N GLU A 658 3.17 -4.11 -21.96
CA GLU A 658 3.09 -4.23 -23.41
C GLU A 658 2.71 -2.89 -24.07
N GLY A 659 2.13 -1.97 -23.29
CA GLY A 659 1.69 -0.66 -23.77
C GLY A 659 0.38 -0.71 -24.55
N THR A 660 -0.50 -1.64 -24.23
CA THR A 660 -1.81 -1.77 -24.88
C THR A 660 -2.81 -0.71 -24.41
N SER A 661 -2.60 -0.14 -23.22
CA SER A 661 -3.41 0.92 -22.63
C SER A 661 -2.72 2.29 -22.72
N ARG A 662 -3.35 3.24 -23.42
CA ARG A 662 -2.81 4.59 -23.64
C ARG A 662 -3.46 5.60 -22.70
N LEU A 663 -2.77 5.94 -21.61
CA LEU A 663 -3.23 6.92 -20.62
C LEU A 663 -2.10 7.93 -20.32
N PRO A 664 -1.84 8.86 -21.26
CA PRO A 664 -0.63 9.67 -21.25
C PRO A 664 -0.59 10.64 -20.05
N ASN A 665 0.59 10.84 -19.47
CA ASN A 665 0.84 12.03 -18.64
C ASN A 665 0.99 13.27 -19.55
N GLY A 666 0.57 14.44 -19.06
CA GLY A 666 0.59 15.70 -19.81
C GLY A 666 1.97 16.29 -20.07
N GLY A 667 3.00 15.79 -19.37
CA GLY A 667 4.41 16.15 -19.51
C GLY A 667 5.29 14.99 -19.99
N ASN A 668 6.49 14.91 -19.44
CA ASN A 668 7.43 13.81 -19.64
C ASN A 668 7.02 12.59 -18.79
N GLY A 669 7.54 11.41 -19.11
CA GLY A 669 7.41 10.27 -18.21
C GLY A 669 8.14 10.52 -16.89
N ILE A 670 9.43 10.88 -16.99
CA ILE A 670 10.28 11.28 -15.87
C ILE A 670 11.00 12.57 -16.26
N ALA A 671 11.02 13.56 -15.37
CA ALA A 671 11.76 14.80 -15.57
C ALA A 671 12.73 15.06 -14.41
N ILE A 672 13.99 15.36 -14.73
CA ILE A 672 15.05 15.68 -13.77
C ILE A 672 15.51 17.12 -13.97
N PHE A 673 15.45 17.93 -12.91
CA PHE A 673 15.81 19.35 -12.87
C PHE A 673 16.72 19.66 -11.67
N GLY A 674 18.01 19.39 -11.83
CA GLY A 674 19.02 19.53 -10.80
C GLY A 674 18.96 18.44 -9.74
N ALA A 675 18.84 17.18 -10.16
CA ALA A 675 18.97 15.99 -9.31
C ALA A 675 20.17 15.13 -9.74
N GLN A 676 20.75 14.39 -8.80
CA GLN A 676 22.01 13.66 -9.03
C GLN A 676 21.95 12.21 -8.55
N GLY A 677 22.70 11.31 -9.20
CA GLY A 677 22.81 9.93 -8.74
C GLY A 677 21.51 9.12 -8.86
N THR A 678 20.53 9.58 -9.63
CA THR A 678 19.25 8.85 -9.81
C THR A 678 19.50 7.57 -10.60
N ALA A 679 18.94 6.45 -10.17
CA ALA A 679 18.98 5.19 -10.92
C ALA A 679 17.59 4.87 -11.47
N ILE A 680 17.46 4.82 -12.80
CA ILE A 680 16.21 4.53 -13.52
C ILE A 680 16.34 3.17 -14.21
N GLY A 681 15.58 2.20 -13.72
CA GLY A 681 15.56 0.82 -14.20
C GLY A 681 16.59 -0.09 -13.50
N GLY A 682 16.73 -1.31 -14.00
CA GLY A 682 17.57 -2.35 -13.41
C GLY A 682 17.93 -3.45 -14.40
N ALA A 683 18.95 -4.25 -14.06
CA ALA A 683 19.44 -5.36 -14.89
C ALA A 683 18.45 -6.53 -15.07
N THR A 684 17.31 -6.51 -14.36
CA THR A 684 16.26 -7.53 -14.46
C THR A 684 15.00 -6.92 -15.07
N LEU A 685 14.23 -7.74 -15.80
CA LEU A 685 12.91 -7.32 -16.31
C LEU A 685 11.95 -6.90 -15.19
N ALA A 686 12.14 -7.40 -13.96
CA ALA A 686 11.35 -7.00 -12.80
C ALA A 686 11.63 -5.56 -12.38
N ALA A 687 12.87 -5.08 -12.53
CA ALA A 687 13.26 -3.73 -12.16
C ALA A 687 13.08 -2.70 -13.30
N ALA A 688 12.87 -3.14 -14.53
CA ALA A 688 12.65 -2.28 -15.69
C ALA A 688 11.35 -1.46 -15.56
N ASN A 689 11.41 -0.15 -15.81
CA ASN A 689 10.21 0.67 -15.98
C ASN A 689 9.68 0.53 -17.42
N THR A 690 8.37 0.70 -17.58
CA THR A 690 7.73 0.91 -18.89
C THR A 690 7.30 2.36 -18.99
N ILE A 691 7.89 3.11 -19.92
CA ILE A 691 7.72 4.56 -20.07
C ILE A 691 7.21 4.83 -21.47
N ALA A 692 5.90 5.06 -21.58
CA ALA A 692 5.23 5.12 -22.87
C ALA A 692 4.16 6.21 -22.92
N TYR A 693 3.87 6.67 -24.14
CA TYR A 693 2.77 7.58 -24.45
C TYR A 693 2.80 8.96 -23.77
N ASN A 694 3.82 9.30 -22.99
CA ASN A 694 3.88 10.60 -22.34
C ASN A 694 3.89 11.72 -23.39
N ALA A 695 3.28 12.87 -23.08
CA ALA A 695 3.09 13.94 -24.06
C ALA A 695 4.40 14.57 -24.54
N ARG A 696 5.50 14.40 -23.80
CA ARG A 696 6.85 14.87 -24.12
C ARG A 696 7.84 13.70 -24.11
N ALA A 697 9.07 13.92 -23.65
CA ALA A 697 10.10 12.88 -23.62
C ALA A 697 9.71 11.74 -22.64
N GLY A 698 10.27 10.55 -22.87
CA GLY A 698 10.20 9.47 -21.90
C GLY A 698 10.91 9.88 -20.60
N VAL A 699 12.19 10.24 -20.72
CA VAL A 699 13.01 10.82 -19.65
C VAL A 699 13.65 12.12 -20.15
N LEU A 700 13.37 13.23 -19.47
CA LEU A 700 14.07 14.51 -19.67
C LEU A 700 15.07 14.71 -18.53
N ILE A 701 16.32 15.06 -18.87
CA ILE A 701 17.32 15.50 -17.89
C ILE A 701 17.79 16.90 -18.28
N ALA A 702 17.51 17.88 -17.43
CA ALA A 702 17.96 19.25 -17.58
C ALA A 702 18.61 19.74 -16.27
N ASP A 703 19.52 20.70 -16.36
CA ASP A 703 20.14 21.29 -15.17
C ASP A 703 19.10 22.11 -14.40
N GLY A 704 19.23 22.11 -13.06
CA GLY A 704 18.44 23.01 -12.22
C GLY A 704 19.10 24.39 -12.14
N GLU A 705 18.38 25.39 -11.59
CA GLU A 705 18.88 26.77 -11.49
C GLU A 705 20.23 26.89 -10.76
N GLU A 706 20.56 25.96 -9.85
CA GLU A 706 21.79 26.00 -9.03
C GLU A 706 22.52 24.66 -8.92
N VAL A 707 21.92 23.56 -9.39
CA VAL A 707 22.46 22.20 -9.23
C VAL A 707 22.49 21.51 -10.59
N PRO A 708 23.65 21.02 -11.05
CA PRO A 708 23.73 20.28 -12.30
C PRO A 708 23.13 18.88 -12.14
N SER A 709 22.50 18.37 -13.19
CA SER A 709 21.87 17.05 -13.22
C SER A 709 22.84 16.00 -13.74
N ARG A 710 23.72 15.47 -12.87
CA ARG A 710 24.78 14.52 -13.24
C ARG A 710 24.69 13.19 -12.50
N GLY A 711 25.29 12.17 -13.09
CA GLY A 711 25.34 10.81 -12.57
C GLY A 711 23.97 10.14 -12.53
N ASN A 712 23.03 10.57 -13.38
CA ASN A 712 21.71 9.97 -13.46
C ASN A 712 21.76 8.79 -14.44
N ARG A 713 21.79 7.59 -13.89
CA ARG A 713 21.93 6.34 -14.63
C ARG A 713 20.58 5.86 -15.13
N ILE A 714 20.50 5.53 -16.42
CA ILE A 714 19.35 4.91 -17.06
C ILE A 714 19.80 3.59 -17.68
N TRP A 715 19.16 2.48 -17.33
CA TRP A 715 19.49 1.19 -17.93
C TRP A 715 18.31 0.23 -17.93
N CYS A 716 18.21 -0.56 -18.99
CA CYS A 716 17.16 -1.53 -19.28
C CYS A 716 15.74 -1.10 -18.86
N ASN A 717 15.24 0.00 -19.42
CA ASN A 717 13.81 0.34 -19.39
C ASN A 717 13.18 0.12 -20.77
N ALA A 718 11.85 0.05 -20.84
CA ALA A 718 11.12 0.09 -22.09
C ALA A 718 10.66 1.53 -22.37
N PHE A 719 11.02 2.05 -23.54
CA PHE A 719 10.59 3.36 -24.05
C PHE A 719 9.90 3.15 -25.39
N PHE A 720 8.66 3.64 -25.52
CA PHE A 720 7.98 3.64 -26.81
C PHE A 720 6.80 4.63 -26.86
N ALA A 721 6.54 5.17 -28.05
CA ALA A 721 5.42 6.02 -28.39
C ALA A 721 5.27 7.29 -27.52
N ASN A 722 6.35 7.80 -26.93
CA ASN A 722 6.35 9.11 -26.27
C ASN A 722 6.28 10.24 -27.30
N GLY A 723 5.81 11.42 -26.89
CA GLY A 723 5.64 12.58 -27.78
C GLY A 723 6.95 13.27 -28.17
N GLY A 724 8.05 12.98 -27.45
CA GLY A 724 9.41 13.41 -27.75
C GLY A 724 10.38 12.22 -27.73
N LEU A 725 11.68 12.49 -27.56
CA LEU A 725 12.70 11.44 -27.44
C LEU A 725 12.44 10.56 -26.21
N GLY A 726 12.87 9.31 -26.26
CA GLY A 726 12.84 8.38 -25.13
C GLY A 726 13.73 8.85 -23.98
N ILE A 727 14.91 9.40 -24.31
CA ILE A 727 15.82 10.10 -23.39
C ILE A 727 16.23 11.40 -24.08
N ASP A 728 16.04 12.54 -23.40
CA ASP A 728 16.39 13.88 -23.88
C ASP A 728 17.30 14.58 -22.85
N LEU A 729 18.54 14.87 -23.24
CA LEU A 729 19.52 15.55 -22.40
C LEU A 729 19.57 17.04 -22.76
N GLY A 730 19.03 17.90 -21.90
CA GLY A 730 18.99 19.34 -22.10
C GLY A 730 17.63 19.86 -22.60
N GLY A 731 16.77 18.99 -23.14
CA GLY A 731 15.47 19.38 -23.68
C GLY A 731 15.58 20.09 -25.03
N ASP A 732 16.69 19.90 -25.74
CA ASP A 732 17.02 20.53 -27.03
C ASP A 732 17.09 19.53 -28.19
N GLY A 733 16.67 18.29 -27.95
CA GLY A 733 16.69 17.21 -28.93
C GLY A 733 18.02 16.46 -28.91
N VAL A 734 18.35 15.78 -30.01
CA VAL A 734 19.50 14.86 -30.03
C VAL A 734 20.82 15.60 -29.83
N THR A 735 21.56 15.25 -28.78
CA THR A 735 22.86 15.86 -28.46
C THR A 735 23.93 15.49 -29.49
N PRO A 736 24.93 16.37 -29.74
CA PRO A 736 26.05 16.05 -30.63
C PRO A 736 26.85 14.84 -30.12
N ASN A 737 27.32 13.99 -31.05
CA ASN A 737 28.24 12.89 -30.74
C ASN A 737 29.66 13.27 -31.17
N ASP A 738 30.46 13.81 -30.27
CA ASP A 738 31.75 14.46 -30.55
C ASP A 738 32.99 13.56 -30.26
N VAL A 739 34.20 14.06 -30.47
CA VAL A 739 35.43 13.25 -30.34
C VAL A 739 36.06 13.49 -28.97
N GLY A 740 36.23 12.41 -28.19
CA GLY A 740 36.91 12.46 -26.89
C GLY A 740 36.10 13.11 -25.76
N ASP A 741 34.77 13.11 -25.90
CA ASP A 741 33.73 13.61 -24.99
C ASP A 741 34.23 14.12 -23.64
N ALA A 742 34.18 15.43 -23.42
CA ALA A 742 34.48 16.06 -22.13
C ALA A 742 33.45 17.16 -21.82
N ASP A 743 32.22 16.95 -22.29
CA ASP A 743 31.19 17.96 -22.26
C ASP A 743 30.67 18.26 -20.84
N ALA A 744 30.05 19.43 -20.72
CA ALA A 744 29.43 19.88 -19.49
C ALA A 744 27.93 20.07 -19.70
N GLY A 745 27.15 19.60 -18.74
CA GLY A 745 25.70 19.77 -18.74
C GLY A 745 25.00 18.59 -18.06
N PRO A 746 23.71 18.40 -18.34
CA PRO A 746 22.94 17.25 -17.91
C PRO A 746 23.61 15.95 -18.36
N ASN A 747 23.91 15.07 -17.41
CA ASN A 747 24.69 13.85 -17.63
C ASN A 747 25.96 14.05 -18.47
N ALA A 748 26.63 15.19 -18.29
CA ALA A 748 27.81 15.57 -19.08
C ALA A 748 27.60 15.51 -20.61
N LEU A 749 26.34 15.56 -21.07
CA LEU A 749 25.94 15.37 -22.48
C LEU A 749 26.56 14.11 -23.11
N MET A 750 26.72 13.06 -22.32
CA MET A 750 27.45 11.83 -22.67
C MET A 750 27.16 11.36 -24.10
N ASN A 751 28.21 11.02 -24.82
CA ASN A 751 28.12 10.47 -26.17
C ASN A 751 27.43 9.11 -26.20
N PHE A 752 26.56 8.92 -27.21
CA PHE A 752 25.93 7.63 -27.47
C PHE A 752 26.79 6.72 -28.36
N PRO A 753 26.68 5.38 -28.23
CA PRO A 753 27.42 4.44 -29.06
C PRO A 753 27.07 4.54 -30.55
N VAL A 754 28.03 4.25 -31.43
CA VAL A 754 27.83 4.14 -32.88
C VAL A 754 27.93 2.68 -33.30
N VAL A 755 26.87 2.17 -33.94
CA VAL A 755 26.88 0.83 -34.56
C VAL A 755 27.73 0.86 -35.82
N ARG A 756 28.69 -0.07 -35.93
CA ARG A 756 29.60 -0.18 -37.09
C ARG A 756 29.26 -1.35 -38.00
N GLU A 757 28.81 -2.46 -37.42
CA GLU A 757 28.45 -3.67 -38.15
C GLU A 757 27.37 -4.43 -37.38
N LEU A 758 26.34 -4.87 -38.10
CA LEU A 758 25.45 -5.95 -37.69
C LEU A 758 25.66 -7.10 -38.66
N LYS A 759 25.89 -8.30 -38.13
CA LYS A 759 26.16 -9.49 -38.94
C LYS A 759 25.39 -10.68 -38.41
N GLU A 760 24.56 -11.28 -39.26
CA GLU A 760 23.89 -12.52 -38.91
C GLU A 760 24.90 -13.67 -38.78
N VAL A 761 24.81 -14.42 -37.68
CA VAL A 761 25.67 -15.55 -37.35
C VAL A 761 24.82 -16.69 -36.76
N PRO A 762 25.31 -17.94 -36.72
CA PRO A 762 24.56 -19.03 -36.10
C PRO A 762 24.17 -18.68 -34.65
N GLY A 763 22.87 -18.60 -34.38
CA GLY A 763 22.31 -18.32 -33.05
C GLY A 763 21.89 -16.86 -32.78
N GLY A 764 22.12 -15.91 -33.71
CA GLY A 764 21.65 -14.53 -33.56
C GLY A 764 22.39 -13.51 -34.44
N VAL A 765 22.49 -12.27 -33.95
CA VAL A 765 23.20 -11.18 -34.63
C VAL A 765 24.44 -10.78 -33.86
N LEU A 766 25.60 -10.78 -34.51
CA LEU A 766 26.82 -10.18 -33.99
C LEU A 766 26.76 -8.66 -34.22
N LEU A 767 26.81 -7.90 -33.14
CA LEU A 767 26.87 -6.44 -33.15
C LEU A 767 28.28 -5.98 -32.82
N ARG A 768 28.84 -5.11 -33.67
CA ARG A 768 30.07 -4.37 -33.40
C ARG A 768 29.78 -2.88 -33.35
N GLY A 769 30.25 -2.24 -32.29
CA GLY A 769 30.07 -0.81 -32.09
C GLY A 769 31.32 -0.14 -31.52
N ARG A 770 31.22 1.17 -31.37
CA ARG A 770 32.20 1.99 -30.64
C ARG A 770 31.48 3.05 -29.82
N VAL A 771 31.96 3.32 -28.61
CA VAL A 771 31.63 4.51 -27.84
C VAL A 771 32.86 5.42 -27.75
N ASP A 772 32.67 6.73 -27.90
CA ASP A 772 33.73 7.72 -27.76
C ASP A 772 33.52 8.51 -26.47
N THR A 773 34.37 8.31 -25.48
CA THR A 773 34.27 8.93 -24.16
C THR A 773 35.65 9.01 -23.49
N VAL A 774 35.82 9.84 -22.45
CA VAL A 774 37.09 10.02 -21.72
C VAL A 774 37.72 8.69 -21.29
N ASN A 775 36.91 7.77 -20.75
CA ASN A 775 37.37 6.49 -20.23
C ASN A 775 36.51 5.32 -20.72
N PRO A 776 36.70 4.86 -21.97
CA PRO A 776 35.81 3.87 -22.57
C PRO A 776 35.75 2.53 -21.84
N MET A 777 36.83 2.13 -21.16
CA MET A 777 36.88 0.86 -20.40
C MET A 777 36.03 0.87 -19.13
N ALA A 778 35.71 2.06 -18.60
CA ALA A 778 34.85 2.21 -17.43
C ALA A 778 33.38 2.44 -17.83
N ALA A 779 33.12 2.71 -19.11
CA ALA A 779 31.77 2.83 -19.64
C ALA A 779 31.09 1.46 -19.81
N HIS A 780 29.77 1.49 -19.85
CA HIS A 780 28.90 0.36 -20.13
C HIS A 780 27.98 0.69 -21.29
N VAL A 781 27.70 -0.29 -22.13
CA VAL A 781 26.77 -0.16 -23.26
C VAL A 781 25.60 -1.10 -23.09
N ASP A 782 24.39 -0.55 -23.32
CA ASP A 782 23.15 -1.30 -23.36
C ASP A 782 22.58 -1.28 -24.79
N VAL A 783 21.95 -2.39 -25.19
CA VAL A 783 21.39 -2.59 -26.53
C VAL A 783 19.91 -2.86 -26.39
N TYR A 784 19.13 -2.17 -27.22
CA TYR A 784 17.69 -2.26 -27.26
C TYR A 784 17.23 -2.63 -28.66
N VAL A 785 16.18 -3.46 -28.73
CA VAL A 785 15.31 -3.49 -29.91
C VAL A 785 14.44 -2.24 -29.84
N ALA A 786 14.32 -1.54 -30.96
CA ALA A 786 13.66 -0.26 -31.06
C ALA A 786 12.56 -0.27 -32.13
N ASP A 787 11.50 0.48 -31.86
CA ASP A 787 10.50 0.81 -32.87
C ASP A 787 11.02 1.98 -33.72
N PRO A 788 10.64 2.07 -35.02
CA PRO A 788 11.00 3.22 -35.83
C PRO A 788 10.42 4.51 -35.27
N ASP A 789 11.29 5.49 -35.02
CA ASP A 789 10.93 6.83 -34.57
C ASP A 789 11.27 7.89 -35.64
N PRO A 790 10.46 8.95 -35.84
CA PRO A 790 10.69 9.97 -36.87
C PRO A 790 12.05 10.68 -36.80
N THR A 791 12.66 10.78 -35.61
CA THR A 791 14.00 11.38 -35.44
C THR A 791 15.10 10.40 -35.86
N GLY A 792 14.83 9.10 -35.81
CA GLY A 792 15.80 8.03 -36.01
C GLY A 792 16.71 7.78 -34.81
N PHE A 793 16.49 8.45 -33.68
CA PHE A 793 17.23 8.30 -32.42
C PHE A 793 16.29 8.02 -31.23
N GLY A 794 14.98 7.89 -31.47
CA GLY A 794 13.98 8.18 -30.45
C GLY A 794 13.95 7.25 -29.25
N GLU A 795 13.84 5.93 -29.42
CA GLU A 795 13.34 5.09 -28.32
C GLU A 795 13.90 3.66 -28.32
N GLY A 796 13.98 3.04 -27.14
CA GLY A 796 14.36 1.64 -26.95
C GLY A 796 13.21 0.82 -26.36
N ARG A 797 12.49 0.05 -27.19
CA ARG A 797 11.32 -0.74 -26.78
C ARG A 797 11.67 -1.85 -25.80
N ARG A 798 12.76 -2.58 -26.04
CA ARG A 798 13.13 -3.76 -25.24
C ARG A 798 14.63 -3.91 -25.09
N CYS A 799 15.13 -3.89 -23.85
CA CYS A 799 16.53 -4.21 -23.54
C CYS A 799 16.84 -5.67 -23.91
N VAL A 800 17.90 -5.91 -24.68
CA VAL A 800 18.30 -7.25 -25.16
C VAL A 800 19.72 -7.65 -24.75
N ALA A 801 20.57 -6.67 -24.46
CA ALA A 801 21.87 -6.87 -23.84
C ALA A 801 22.21 -5.63 -23.01
N HIS A 802 22.95 -5.80 -21.92
CA HIS A 802 23.29 -4.70 -21.03
C HIS A 802 24.67 -4.88 -20.41
N GLY A 803 25.26 -3.79 -19.91
CA GLY A 803 26.52 -3.83 -19.18
C GLY A 803 27.73 -4.25 -20.03
N ILE A 804 27.66 -4.09 -21.35
CA ILE A 804 28.77 -4.44 -22.25
C ILE A 804 29.93 -3.48 -21.99
N ARG A 805 31.13 -4.02 -21.76
CA ARG A 805 32.34 -3.23 -21.49
C ARG A 805 33.15 -3.02 -22.76
N PRO A 806 33.35 -1.77 -23.22
CA PRO A 806 34.24 -1.47 -24.33
C PRO A 806 35.72 -1.73 -24.01
N GLY A 807 36.51 -1.93 -25.06
CA GLY A 807 37.97 -1.97 -25.00
C GLY A 807 38.60 -0.58 -24.82
N PRO A 808 39.95 -0.50 -24.72
CA PRO A 808 40.67 0.76 -24.54
C PRO A 808 40.45 1.81 -25.64
N ASP A 809 40.11 1.39 -26.85
CA ASP A 809 39.81 2.25 -28.00
C ASP A 809 38.30 2.56 -28.15
N GLY A 810 37.49 2.11 -27.19
CA GLY A 810 36.04 2.25 -27.15
C GLY A 810 35.28 1.24 -28.01
N THR A 811 35.96 0.30 -28.68
CA THR A 811 35.28 -0.73 -29.49
C THR A 811 34.71 -1.85 -28.63
N PHE A 812 33.59 -2.42 -29.07
CA PHE A 812 32.98 -3.58 -28.42
C PHE A 812 32.31 -4.51 -29.44
N GLU A 813 32.17 -5.77 -29.05
CA GLU A 813 31.50 -6.82 -29.83
C GLU A 813 30.59 -7.61 -28.89
N VAL A 814 29.35 -7.87 -29.31
CA VAL A 814 28.38 -8.67 -28.56
C VAL A 814 27.55 -9.54 -29.49
N LEU A 815 27.27 -10.77 -29.07
CA LEU A 815 26.31 -11.65 -29.74
C LEU A 815 24.92 -11.44 -29.14
N LEU A 816 23.99 -10.97 -29.95
CA LEU A 816 22.59 -10.78 -29.60
C LEU A 816 21.81 -12.04 -29.98
N ALA A 817 21.68 -12.96 -29.02
CA ALA A 817 21.02 -14.24 -29.24
C ALA A 817 19.53 -14.05 -29.56
N GLY A 818 19.03 -14.81 -30.54
CA GLY A 818 17.61 -14.82 -30.90
C GLY A 818 17.09 -13.59 -31.65
N LEU A 819 17.95 -12.61 -31.96
CA LEU A 819 17.63 -11.53 -32.89
C LEU A 819 17.92 -11.92 -34.33
N SER A 820 17.23 -11.25 -35.25
CA SER A 820 17.47 -11.27 -36.69
C SER A 820 18.09 -9.95 -37.14
N ILE A 821 18.77 -9.96 -38.27
CA ILE A 821 19.33 -8.76 -38.89
C ILE A 821 18.27 -7.73 -39.32
N ARG A 822 16.99 -8.13 -39.27
CA ARG A 822 15.82 -7.27 -39.52
C ARG A 822 15.37 -6.50 -38.28
N ASP A 823 15.80 -6.91 -37.09
CA ASP A 823 15.47 -6.20 -35.86
C ASP A 823 16.26 -4.89 -35.81
N SER A 824 15.55 -3.78 -35.72
CA SER A 824 16.19 -2.47 -35.56
C SER A 824 16.71 -2.32 -34.13
N VAL A 825 17.96 -1.88 -34.00
CA VAL A 825 18.60 -1.72 -32.69
C VAL A 825 19.06 -0.29 -32.45
N THR A 826 18.93 0.16 -31.21
CA THR A 826 19.49 1.40 -30.66
C THR A 826 20.26 1.08 -29.37
N LEU A 827 21.18 1.95 -28.99
CA LEU A 827 22.09 1.74 -27.89
C LEU A 827 22.20 2.98 -27.02
N THR A 828 22.48 2.78 -25.74
CA THR A 828 22.91 3.85 -24.82
C THR A 828 24.28 3.51 -24.26
N ALA A 829 25.01 4.53 -23.80
CA ALA A 829 26.24 4.38 -23.03
C ALA A 829 26.06 5.00 -21.65
N THR A 830 26.68 4.40 -20.64
CA THR A 830 26.76 4.97 -19.29
C THR A 830 28.21 4.99 -18.84
N ASP A 831 28.71 6.15 -18.41
CA ASP A 831 30.09 6.28 -17.90
C ASP A 831 30.26 5.78 -16.45
N GLU A 832 31.47 5.93 -15.89
CA GLU A 832 31.79 5.53 -14.52
C GLU A 832 31.07 6.37 -13.45
N ALA A 833 30.76 7.62 -13.76
CA ALA A 833 30.04 8.53 -12.86
C ALA A 833 28.52 8.29 -12.89
N GLY A 834 28.04 7.40 -13.77
CA GLY A 834 26.63 7.08 -13.93
C GLY A 834 25.90 7.99 -14.91
N ASN A 835 26.60 8.78 -15.72
CA ASN A 835 25.98 9.60 -16.75
C ASN A 835 25.57 8.72 -17.93
N THR A 836 24.27 8.61 -18.20
CA THR A 836 23.75 7.91 -19.37
C THR A 836 23.46 8.86 -20.51
N SER A 837 23.85 8.47 -21.73
CA SER A 837 23.59 9.16 -22.98
C SER A 837 22.16 8.98 -23.48
N GLU A 838 21.77 9.80 -24.46
CA GLU A 838 20.57 9.55 -25.26
C GLU A 838 20.68 8.27 -26.09
N PHE A 839 19.60 7.87 -26.74
CA PHE A 839 19.60 6.74 -27.64
C PHE A 839 20.39 7.03 -28.91
N SER A 840 21.19 6.05 -29.34
CA SER A 840 21.93 6.15 -30.59
C SER A 840 21.02 6.05 -31.81
N ARG A 841 21.56 6.48 -32.95
CA ARG A 841 20.85 6.35 -34.22
C ARG A 841 20.46 4.90 -34.47
N LEU A 842 19.20 4.68 -34.83
CA LEU A 842 18.67 3.40 -35.22
C LEU A 842 19.55 2.79 -36.32
N ALA A 843 20.12 1.62 -36.03
CA ALA A 843 20.83 0.87 -37.05
C ALA A 843 19.81 0.34 -38.06
N PRO A 844 19.89 0.71 -39.35
CA PRO A 844 18.90 0.27 -40.33
C PRO A 844 18.97 -1.26 -40.49
N PRO A 845 17.82 -1.92 -40.75
CA PRO A 845 17.83 -3.34 -41.08
C PRO A 845 18.73 -3.56 -42.30
N VAL A 846 19.57 -4.59 -42.25
CA VAL A 846 20.41 -4.94 -43.42
C VAL A 846 19.50 -5.58 -44.46
N ASP A 847 19.41 -4.97 -45.63
CA ASP A 847 18.78 -5.55 -46.82
C ASP A 847 19.48 -6.88 -47.14
N VAL A 848 18.75 -7.98 -46.94
CA VAL A 848 19.23 -9.34 -47.22
C VAL A 848 18.42 -10.04 -48.30
N THR A 849 17.36 -9.40 -48.81
CA THR A 849 16.47 -9.98 -49.82
C THR A 849 16.39 -9.03 -51.01
N PRO A 850 16.81 -9.44 -52.23
CA PRO A 850 16.63 -8.61 -53.41
C PRO A 850 15.17 -8.17 -53.59
N PRO A 851 14.92 -6.93 -54.02
CA PRO A 851 13.57 -6.41 -54.18
C PRO A 851 12.79 -7.24 -55.18
N SER A 852 11.56 -7.60 -54.82
CA SER A 852 10.64 -8.26 -55.73
C SER A 852 9.76 -7.23 -56.44
N VAL A 853 9.60 -7.40 -57.74
CA VAL A 853 8.70 -6.57 -58.56
C VAL A 853 7.87 -7.47 -59.46
N ARG A 854 6.56 -7.21 -59.50
CA ARG A 854 5.62 -7.89 -60.38
C ARG A 854 4.84 -6.85 -61.16
N VAL A 855 5.00 -6.84 -62.49
CA VAL A 855 4.14 -6.04 -63.35
C VAL A 855 2.73 -6.64 -63.34
N ILE A 856 1.76 -5.85 -62.88
CA ILE A 856 0.34 -6.22 -62.84
C ILE A 856 -0.31 -5.97 -64.19
N SER A 857 0.04 -4.86 -64.85
CA SER A 857 -0.47 -4.48 -66.17
C SER A 857 0.54 -3.59 -66.89
N PRO A 858 0.80 -3.75 -68.20
CA PRO A 858 0.42 -4.93 -69.00
C PRO A 858 1.24 -6.15 -68.57
N ASN A 859 0.60 -7.32 -68.50
CA ASN A 859 1.21 -8.60 -68.09
C ASN A 859 1.07 -9.72 -69.13
N GLY A 860 0.49 -9.44 -70.30
CA GLY A 860 0.50 -10.32 -71.48
C GLY A 860 -0.89 -10.53 -72.09
N GLY A 861 -0.97 -10.44 -73.43
CA GLY A 861 -2.19 -10.70 -74.21
C GLY A 861 -3.10 -9.49 -74.44
N GLU A 862 -2.69 -8.31 -73.99
CA GLU A 862 -3.44 -7.06 -74.18
C GLU A 862 -3.39 -6.59 -75.65
N PHE A 863 -4.56 -6.23 -76.19
CA PHE A 863 -4.67 -5.53 -77.48
C PHE A 863 -4.70 -4.03 -77.23
N VAL A 864 -3.64 -3.34 -77.62
CA VAL A 864 -3.52 -1.88 -77.45
C VAL A 864 -3.69 -1.22 -78.82
N LEU A 865 -4.67 -0.32 -78.94
CA LEU A 865 -4.90 0.44 -80.17
C LEU A 865 -3.89 1.59 -80.26
N ALA A 866 -3.38 1.84 -81.46
CA ALA A 866 -2.47 2.97 -81.68
C ALA A 866 -3.15 4.29 -81.26
N GLY A 867 -2.52 5.02 -80.33
CA GLY A 867 -3.02 6.29 -79.80
C GLY A 867 -3.79 6.20 -78.47
N THR A 868 -3.98 5.02 -77.88
CA THR A 868 -4.58 4.88 -76.54
C THR A 868 -3.52 4.96 -75.43
N LEU A 869 -3.82 5.69 -74.35
CA LEU A 869 -3.01 5.71 -73.12
C LEU A 869 -3.09 4.34 -72.42
N LEU A 870 -1.96 3.81 -71.97
CA LEU A 870 -1.86 2.50 -71.35
C LEU A 870 -1.26 2.61 -69.94
N PRO A 871 -2.03 2.37 -68.87
CA PRO A 871 -1.49 2.36 -67.52
C PRO A 871 -0.59 1.15 -67.29
N ILE A 872 0.66 1.44 -66.90
CA ILE A 872 1.60 0.48 -66.33
C ILE A 872 1.38 0.46 -64.82
N VAL A 873 1.04 -0.70 -64.27
CA VAL A 873 0.81 -0.93 -62.84
C VAL A 873 1.70 -2.08 -62.39
N TRP A 874 2.34 -1.93 -61.24
CA TRP A 874 3.19 -2.96 -60.67
C TRP A 874 2.98 -3.06 -59.16
N ASP A 875 3.28 -4.23 -58.64
CA ASP A 875 3.50 -4.44 -57.22
C ASP A 875 5.00 -4.58 -56.96
N SER A 876 5.44 -4.11 -55.80
CA SER A 876 6.83 -4.25 -55.36
C SER A 876 6.93 -4.28 -53.85
N SER A 877 7.82 -5.14 -53.38
CA SER A 877 8.13 -5.30 -51.97
C SER A 877 9.58 -5.71 -51.79
N ASP A 878 10.15 -5.25 -50.69
CA ASP A 878 11.52 -5.49 -50.26
C ASP A 878 11.54 -5.52 -48.72
N ASP A 879 12.50 -6.21 -48.11
CA ASP A 879 12.56 -6.33 -46.65
C ASP A 879 13.22 -5.12 -45.96
N ALA A 880 13.93 -4.26 -46.69
CA ALA A 880 14.38 -2.94 -46.23
C ALA A 880 13.55 -1.78 -46.81
N GLY A 881 12.55 -2.09 -47.65
CA GLY A 881 11.69 -1.13 -48.32
C GLY A 881 12.27 -0.64 -49.65
N ILE A 882 11.39 -0.34 -50.61
CA ILE A 882 11.82 0.16 -51.92
C ILE A 882 12.11 1.67 -51.78
N LEU A 883 13.32 2.09 -52.15
CA LEU A 883 13.68 3.51 -52.20
C LEU A 883 13.23 4.17 -53.50
N LEU A 884 13.47 3.50 -54.63
CA LEU A 884 13.24 4.04 -55.96
C LEU A 884 12.78 2.96 -56.94
N HIS A 885 11.93 3.34 -57.89
CA HIS A 885 11.64 2.55 -59.08
C HIS A 885 12.25 3.18 -60.33
N GLU A 886 12.62 2.31 -61.27
CA GLU A 886 12.88 2.66 -62.66
C GLU A 886 11.99 1.81 -63.56
N VAL A 887 11.24 2.45 -64.45
CA VAL A 887 10.38 1.76 -65.42
C VAL A 887 10.99 1.93 -66.79
N ALA A 888 11.33 0.81 -67.44
CA ALA A 888 11.88 0.79 -68.79
C ALA A 888 11.04 -0.10 -69.71
N LEU A 889 10.97 0.28 -70.98
CA LEU A 889 10.28 -0.47 -72.02
C LEU A 889 11.30 -1.17 -72.91
N SER A 890 11.05 -2.45 -73.18
CA SER A 890 11.76 -3.22 -74.20
C SER A 890 10.79 -3.65 -75.29
N LEU A 891 11.22 -3.53 -76.54
CA LEU A 891 10.48 -3.99 -77.72
C LEU A 891 11.09 -5.26 -78.34
N ASP A 892 12.16 -5.79 -77.74
CA ASP A 892 12.98 -6.88 -78.29
C ASP A 892 13.27 -7.99 -77.24
N SER A 893 12.29 -8.24 -76.37
CA SER A 893 12.33 -9.27 -75.33
C SER A 893 13.48 -9.07 -74.31
N GLY A 894 13.74 -7.81 -73.96
CA GLY A 894 14.71 -7.43 -72.93
C GLY A 894 16.14 -7.27 -73.41
N ARG A 895 16.40 -7.32 -74.73
CA ARG A 895 17.76 -7.13 -75.27
C ARG A 895 18.18 -5.67 -75.24
N THR A 896 17.24 -4.76 -75.45
CA THR A 896 17.40 -3.32 -75.26
C THR A 896 16.21 -2.76 -74.48
N CYS A 897 16.49 -1.87 -73.54
CA CYS A 897 15.50 -1.21 -72.70
C CYS A 897 15.67 0.31 -72.80
N SER A 898 14.57 1.02 -73.02
CA SER A 898 14.52 2.49 -72.98
C SER A 898 13.80 2.92 -71.71
N ILE A 899 14.45 3.76 -70.90
CA ILE A 899 13.86 4.26 -69.65
C ILE A 899 12.66 5.17 -69.98
N LEU A 900 11.48 4.80 -69.48
CA LEU A 900 10.26 5.61 -69.57
C LEU A 900 10.09 6.50 -68.33
N LEU A 901 10.48 5.98 -67.17
CA LEU A 901 10.37 6.66 -65.88
C LEU A 901 11.64 6.40 -65.06
N GLY A 902 12.49 7.40 -64.92
CA GLY A 902 13.71 7.31 -64.11
C GLY A 902 13.47 7.71 -62.65
N ARG A 903 14.04 6.95 -61.72
CA ARG A 903 14.18 7.28 -60.27
C ARG A 903 12.97 7.98 -59.65
N VAL A 904 11.84 7.28 -59.56
CA VAL A 904 10.65 7.75 -58.83
C VAL A 904 10.54 7.10 -57.46
N SER A 905 9.81 7.72 -56.53
CA SER A 905 9.60 7.19 -55.17
C SER A 905 9.22 5.71 -55.17
N GLY A 906 9.78 4.98 -54.21
CA GLY A 906 9.47 3.58 -53.93
C GLY A 906 8.04 3.31 -53.47
N ASP A 907 7.23 4.33 -53.18
CA ASP A 907 5.79 4.19 -52.92
C ASP A 907 4.94 4.18 -54.20
N LYS A 908 5.54 4.57 -55.33
CA LYS A 908 4.80 4.62 -56.61
C LYS A 908 4.49 3.19 -57.08
N ARG A 909 3.24 2.97 -57.51
CA ARG A 909 2.73 1.67 -57.99
C ARG A 909 2.15 1.72 -59.41
N SER A 910 2.11 2.90 -60.04
CA SER A 910 1.60 3.06 -61.41
C SER A 910 2.20 4.25 -62.17
N PHE A 911 2.11 4.18 -63.50
CA PHE A 911 2.51 5.20 -64.48
C PHE A 911 1.61 5.07 -65.73
N VAL A 912 1.24 6.17 -66.38
CA VAL A 912 0.37 6.17 -67.59
C VAL A 912 1.11 6.77 -68.76
#